data_AF-A0A553QEK4-F1
#
_entry.id   AF-A0A553QEK4-F1
#
_cell.length_a   1.000
_cell.length_b   1.000
_cell.length_c   1.000
_cell.angle_alpha   90.00
_cell.angle_beta   90.00
_cell.angle_gamma   90.00
#
_symmetry.space_group_name_H-M   'P 1'
#
loop_
_entity.id
_entity.type
_entity.pdbx_description
1 polymer ?
#
loop_
_entity_poly.entity_id
_entity_poly.type
_entity_poly.pdbx_seq_one_letter_code
_entity_poly.pdbx_strand_id
1 'polypeptide(L)'
;MITDLEDRLRREEKQRQELEKNRRKLEGDSTELHDQIAELQAQIAELRAQLAKKEEELQEVLARMEEEAAQKNLAQKKIREMEAQLSELQEDLELERAARGKAEKHRRDLGEELEALKTELEDTLDSTAAQQELRTKRETEVAQLKKTLDDEAKVHEQILAEVRQKHGQAFDELNEQLEQVKRNKVSVEKTKQALESERNELQIELQTLSQGKAESEQRRKRAETQLQELQAELDNANSLLSEAEGKSIKASKDCSAVESQLQDVQEVLQEETRQKLSLNTRLRQMEDEQNSLREQLEEEEEAKRGLEKQIGTMQSQMMELRKRVEMDAGSLESSEETRKRVQRDLETLSQRLDERNIAFDKLDKTKTRLQQELDDLLVDQDHLRQIVSNLEKKQKKFDQMLSEEKSISSRYAEERDRAEAEAREKETRMLTLARELETLTDLKEELDRNNKLLRAEMEDLVSSKDDVGKSVHDLEKSKRSMEQQLEEMRTQLEELEDELQATEDAKLRLEVNMQAMKAQYERDLQGRDELGEEKKRQLLKQVREMELELEDERKQRSVAMAARKKMELDLKELEAAIDQANKNRDEALKQLKKIQAQMKDVLRELEDTRVSREEILTQSKENEKKIKSMEAEMIQLQEELAAAERAKRQAQTERDELQDEINNQAAKGALGSEERRRLEARISQLEEELEEEQNNTELVNDRLKRALLQTDQMGVELTAERSATQRLEAARSQMERQNKEMKLKLTELESAVKSKYKSSIAALEAKIIQLEEQLDLETRERQQASKLVRRTEKKLKEVILQVDDERRNTEQYKDQADKLNSRMKQLKRQLEEAEEEAQRANAYRRKLQRELEDATESADAMNREVNSLKSKLRRGDLPFTMRRIVSRSGIESDEDPENKSETPEPKPE
;
A
#
# COMPACT_ATOMS: atom_id res chain seq x y z
N MET A 1 -171.38 16.28 93.23
CA MET A 1 -170.50 17.47 93.33
C MET A 1 -169.23 17.20 94.12
N ILE A 2 -169.25 16.74 95.39
CA ILE A 2 -168.02 16.36 96.12
C ILE A 2 -167.40 15.07 95.55
N THR A 3 -168.21 14.03 95.32
CA THR A 3 -167.77 12.77 94.72
C THR A 3 -167.20 12.93 93.30
N ASP A 4 -167.75 13.82 92.48
CA ASP A 4 -167.20 14.10 91.13
C ASP A 4 -165.84 14.81 91.16
N LEU A 5 -165.57 15.61 92.21
CA LEU A 5 -164.29 16.28 92.41
C LEU A 5 -163.23 15.31 92.96
N GLU A 6 -163.61 14.39 93.85
CA GLU A 6 -162.74 13.32 94.35
C GLU A 6 -162.34 12.34 93.24
N ASP A 7 -163.27 11.99 92.34
CA ASP A 7 -162.97 11.15 91.18
C ASP A 7 -162.11 11.87 90.13
N ARG A 8 -162.27 13.20 89.96
CA ARG A 8 -161.37 14.00 89.12
C ARG A 8 -159.97 14.10 89.70
N LEU A 9 -159.84 14.33 91.01
CA LEU A 9 -158.55 14.40 91.69
C LEU A 9 -157.82 13.06 91.62
N ARG A 10 -158.51 11.94 91.85
CA ARG A 10 -157.91 10.60 91.68
C ARG A 10 -157.48 10.30 90.25
N ARG A 11 -158.23 10.76 89.24
CA ARG A 11 -157.83 10.64 87.83
C ARG A 11 -156.61 11.51 87.51
N GLU A 12 -156.55 12.72 88.06
CA GLU A 12 -155.44 13.64 87.88
C GLU A 12 -154.16 13.16 88.59
N GLU A 13 -154.27 12.66 89.82
CA GLU A 13 -153.16 12.04 90.55
C GLU A 13 -152.62 10.81 89.82
N LYS A 14 -153.51 9.98 89.27
CA LYS A 14 -153.13 8.82 88.45
C LYS A 14 -152.46 9.25 87.13
N GLN A 15 -152.99 10.26 86.44
CA GLN A 15 -152.36 10.84 85.25
C GLN A 15 -150.99 11.45 85.58
N ARG A 16 -150.84 12.11 86.73
CA ARG A 16 -149.58 12.71 87.16
C ARG A 16 -148.53 11.64 87.48
N GLN A 17 -148.92 10.55 88.15
CA GLN A 17 -148.04 9.40 88.38
C GLN A 17 -147.64 8.71 87.07
N GLU A 18 -148.55 8.57 86.10
CA GLU A 18 -148.25 8.04 84.77
C GLU A 18 -147.30 8.97 83.99
N LEU A 19 -147.50 10.29 84.07
CA LEU A 19 -146.60 11.28 83.45
C LEU A 19 -145.22 11.29 84.10
N GLU A 20 -145.12 11.16 85.42
CA GLU A 20 -143.84 11.10 86.11
C GLU A 20 -143.08 9.80 85.80
N LYS A 21 -143.81 8.68 85.67
CA LYS A 21 -143.25 7.40 85.21
C LYS A 21 -142.74 7.50 83.77
N ASN A 22 -143.50 8.15 82.88
CA ASN A 22 -143.08 8.39 81.50
C ASN A 22 -141.88 9.35 81.43
N ARG A 23 -141.83 10.38 82.27
CA ARG A 23 -140.68 11.29 82.37
C ARG A 23 -139.42 10.54 82.79
N ARG A 24 -139.48 9.71 83.83
CA ARG A 24 -138.33 8.91 84.28
C ARG A 24 -137.87 7.91 83.21
N LYS A 25 -138.80 7.33 82.45
CA LYS A 25 -138.45 6.48 81.29
C LYS A 25 -137.72 7.29 80.22
N LEU A 26 -138.27 8.43 79.81
CA LEU A 26 -137.64 9.29 78.81
C LEU A 26 -136.29 9.85 79.25
N GLU A 27 -136.12 10.14 80.55
CA GLU A 27 -134.82 10.53 81.12
C GLU A 27 -133.83 9.36 81.06
N GLY A 28 -134.26 8.14 81.37
CA GLY A 28 -133.47 6.92 81.20
C GLY A 28 -133.06 6.69 79.74
N ASP A 29 -134.02 6.72 78.82
CA ASP A 29 -133.77 6.57 77.38
C ASP A 29 -132.82 7.66 76.85
N SER A 30 -132.95 8.90 77.36
CA SER A 30 -132.07 10.02 76.99
C SER A 30 -130.65 9.84 77.52
N THR A 31 -130.48 9.26 78.72
CA THR A 31 -129.15 8.92 79.26
C THR A 31 -128.51 7.77 78.48
N GLU A 32 -129.27 6.72 78.16
CA GLU A 32 -128.77 5.60 77.35
C GLU A 32 -128.34 6.05 75.95
N LEU A 33 -129.10 6.96 75.32
CA LEU A 33 -128.73 7.54 74.03
C LEU A 33 -127.48 8.44 74.14
N HIS A 34 -127.30 9.18 75.24
CA HIS A 34 -126.09 9.97 75.45
C HIS A 34 -124.86 9.07 75.62
N ASP A 35 -124.98 8.00 76.39
CA ASP A 35 -123.89 7.04 76.60
C ASP A 35 -123.53 6.32 75.28
N GLN A 36 -124.53 5.95 74.46
CA GLN A 36 -124.30 5.40 73.12
C GLN A 36 -123.59 6.41 72.19
N ILE A 37 -123.96 7.70 72.23
CA ILE A 37 -123.29 8.74 71.44
C ILE A 37 -121.84 8.91 71.90
N ALA A 38 -121.58 8.90 73.21
CA ALA A 38 -120.23 9.02 73.75
C ALA A 38 -119.35 7.81 73.35
N GLU A 39 -119.92 6.60 73.38
CA GLU A 39 -119.24 5.38 72.95
C GLU A 39 -118.91 5.42 71.45
N LEU A 40 -119.86 5.84 70.60
CA LEU A 40 -119.62 6.02 69.17
C LEU A 40 -118.57 7.10 68.89
N GLN A 41 -118.54 8.20 69.67
CA GLN A 41 -117.51 9.23 69.54
C GLN A 41 -116.12 8.70 69.92
N ALA A 42 -116.03 7.87 70.96
CA ALA A 42 -114.79 7.21 71.35
C ALA A 42 -114.30 6.24 70.25
N GLN A 43 -115.20 5.44 69.68
CA GLN A 43 -114.87 4.56 68.55
C GLN A 43 -114.40 5.33 67.31
N ILE A 44 -115.03 6.46 66.98
CA ILE A 44 -114.58 7.32 65.87
C ILE A 44 -113.19 7.89 66.13
N ALA A 45 -112.90 8.32 67.36
CA ALA A 45 -111.57 8.83 67.73
C ALA A 45 -110.50 7.74 67.62
N GLU A 46 -110.80 6.52 68.07
CA GLU A 46 -109.91 5.37 67.94
C GLU A 46 -109.64 5.01 66.48
N LEU A 47 -110.68 4.94 65.64
CA LEU A 47 -110.53 4.68 64.20
C LEU A 47 -109.71 5.75 63.48
N ARG A 48 -109.85 7.02 63.87
CA ARG A 48 -109.02 8.12 63.33
C ARG A 48 -107.56 7.99 63.72
N ALA A 49 -107.27 7.60 64.96
CA ALA A 49 -105.90 7.36 65.41
C ALA A 49 -105.27 6.15 64.69
N GLN A 50 -106.04 5.08 64.49
CA GLN A 50 -105.59 3.92 63.70
C GLN A 50 -105.33 4.29 62.23
N LEU A 51 -106.18 5.12 61.62
CA LEU A 51 -105.98 5.60 60.25
C LEU A 51 -104.72 6.45 60.12
N ALA A 52 -104.50 7.40 61.03
CA ALA A 52 -103.30 8.25 61.03
C ALA A 52 -102.02 7.41 61.15
N LYS A 53 -102.03 6.39 62.02
CA LYS A 53 -100.90 5.46 62.15
C LYS A 53 -100.66 4.66 60.86
N LYS A 54 -101.72 4.25 60.16
CA LYS A 54 -101.62 3.57 58.86
C LYS A 54 -101.11 4.47 57.75
N GLU A 55 -101.46 5.75 57.76
CA GLU A 55 -100.93 6.75 56.83
C GLU A 55 -99.43 7.00 57.05
N GLU A 56 -98.99 7.05 58.31
CA GLU A 56 -97.57 7.18 58.67
C GLU A 56 -96.76 5.93 58.24
N GLU A 57 -97.26 4.74 58.54
CA GLU A 57 -96.66 3.47 58.08
C GLU A 57 -96.56 3.41 56.54
N LEU A 58 -97.56 3.92 55.82
CA LEU A 58 -97.54 3.97 54.35
C LEU A 58 -96.49 4.96 53.83
N GLN A 59 -96.33 6.13 54.47
CA GLN A 59 -95.31 7.11 54.10
C GLN A 59 -93.89 6.56 54.31
N GLU A 60 -93.65 5.85 55.41
CA GLU A 60 -92.34 5.20 55.64
C GLU A 60 -92.02 4.15 54.57
N VAL A 61 -93.00 3.35 54.16
CA VAL A 61 -92.82 2.34 53.11
C VAL A 61 -92.53 2.99 51.76
N LEU A 62 -93.23 4.09 51.42
CA LEU A 62 -92.98 4.83 50.19
C LEU A 62 -91.57 5.44 50.17
N ALA A 63 -91.11 6.03 51.29
CA ALA A 63 -89.77 6.57 51.41
C ALA A 63 -88.70 5.48 51.22
N ARG A 64 -88.90 4.29 51.80
CA ARG A 64 -88.00 3.15 51.60
C ARG A 64 -87.99 2.67 50.15
N MET A 65 -89.14 2.63 49.48
CA MET A 65 -89.20 2.27 48.06
C MET A 65 -88.44 3.26 47.18
N GLU A 66 -88.52 4.56 47.46
CA GLU A 66 -87.75 5.58 46.74
C GLU A 66 -86.24 5.43 46.96
N GLU A 67 -85.83 5.13 48.19
CA GLU A 67 -84.42 4.87 48.54
C GLU A 67 -83.89 3.61 47.84
N GLU A 68 -84.64 2.51 47.86
CA GLU A 68 -84.29 1.27 47.14
C GLU A 68 -84.22 1.50 45.61
N ALA A 69 -85.14 2.29 45.05
CA ALA A 69 -85.10 2.65 43.64
C ALA A 69 -83.85 3.48 43.30
N ALA A 70 -83.45 4.41 44.16
CA ALA A 70 -82.23 5.19 44.00
C ALA A 70 -80.98 4.31 44.09
N GLN A 71 -80.91 3.40 45.06
CA GLN A 71 -79.81 2.45 45.20
C GLN A 71 -79.71 1.50 44.01
N LYS A 72 -80.84 1.00 43.50
CA LYS A 72 -80.89 0.18 42.28
C LYS A 72 -80.35 0.91 41.06
N ASN A 73 -80.71 2.19 40.89
CA ASN A 73 -80.21 3.01 39.78
C ASN A 73 -78.69 3.25 39.89
N LEU A 74 -78.18 3.50 41.11
CA LEU A 74 -76.75 3.64 41.35
C LEU A 74 -75.99 2.34 41.04
N ALA A 75 -76.52 1.19 41.46
CA ALA A 75 -75.94 -0.11 41.17
C ALA A 75 -75.94 -0.41 39.66
N GLN A 76 -77.03 -0.10 38.94
CA GLN A 76 -77.09 -0.24 37.48
C GLN A 76 -76.08 0.65 36.76
N LYS A 77 -75.87 1.88 37.24
CA LYS A 77 -74.84 2.76 36.69
C LYS A 77 -73.43 2.18 36.88
N LYS A 78 -73.15 1.66 38.09
CA LYS A 78 -71.87 1.05 38.42
C LYS A 78 -71.60 -0.22 37.61
N ILE A 79 -72.63 -1.02 37.32
CA ILE A 79 -72.53 -2.17 36.42
C ILE A 79 -72.12 -1.71 35.01
N ARG A 80 -72.75 -0.68 34.44
CA ARG A 80 -72.39 -0.16 33.11
C ARG A 80 -70.96 0.39 33.05
N GLU A 81 -70.52 1.07 34.11
CA GLU A 81 -69.15 1.56 34.23
C GLU A 81 -68.14 0.41 34.27
N MET A 82 -68.44 -0.66 35.02
CA MET A 82 -67.59 -1.86 35.09
C MET A 82 -67.60 -2.65 33.76
N GLU A 83 -68.73 -2.72 33.06
CA GLU A 83 -68.83 -3.32 31.73
C GLU A 83 -68.00 -2.55 30.69
N ALA A 84 -67.99 -1.21 30.75
CA ALA A 84 -67.15 -0.38 29.90
C ALA A 84 -65.65 -0.60 30.18
N GLN A 85 -65.26 -0.62 31.45
CA GLN A 85 -63.87 -0.91 31.85
C GLN A 85 -63.42 -2.31 31.43
N LEU A 86 -64.30 -3.31 31.53
CA LEU A 86 -64.01 -4.66 31.05
C LEU A 86 -63.81 -4.69 29.53
N SER A 87 -64.57 -3.90 28.77
CA SER A 87 -64.41 -3.78 27.31
C SER A 87 -63.08 -3.11 26.95
N GLU A 88 -62.69 -2.05 27.65
CA GLU A 88 -61.41 -1.36 27.43
C GLU A 88 -60.23 -2.31 27.75
N LEU A 89 -60.29 -3.02 28.89
CA LEU A 89 -59.25 -3.99 29.26
C LEU A 89 -59.17 -5.19 28.28
N GLN A 90 -60.28 -5.57 27.65
CA GLN A 90 -60.29 -6.60 26.60
C GLN A 90 -59.58 -6.10 25.34
N GLU A 91 -59.83 -4.86 24.92
CA GLU A 91 -59.17 -4.25 23.77
C GLU A 91 -57.66 -4.07 24.02
N ASP A 92 -57.27 -3.62 25.21
CA ASP A 92 -55.86 -3.52 25.61
C ASP A 92 -55.15 -4.89 25.59
N LEU A 93 -55.81 -5.95 26.07
CA LEU A 93 -55.28 -7.31 26.03
C LEU A 93 -55.10 -7.83 24.60
N GLU A 94 -56.01 -7.50 23.68
CA GLU A 94 -55.89 -7.86 22.27
C GLU A 94 -54.74 -7.10 21.59
N LEU A 95 -54.58 -5.81 21.90
CA LEU A 95 -53.46 -4.99 21.43
C LEU A 95 -52.12 -5.51 21.97
N GLU A 96 -52.07 -5.88 23.24
CA GLU A 96 -50.87 -6.47 23.86
C GLU A 96 -50.52 -7.82 23.21
N ARG A 97 -51.51 -8.68 22.94
CA ARG A 97 -51.30 -9.95 22.21
C ARG A 97 -50.76 -9.72 20.80
N ALA A 98 -51.28 -8.72 20.08
CA ALA A 98 -50.79 -8.36 18.76
C ALA A 98 -49.36 -7.80 18.80
N ALA A 99 -49.05 -6.95 19.78
CA ALA A 99 -47.71 -6.42 20.00
C ALA A 99 -46.71 -7.52 20.36
N ARG A 100 -47.10 -8.44 21.23
CA ARG A 100 -46.30 -9.62 21.61
C ARG A 100 -46.05 -10.53 20.41
N GLY A 101 -47.05 -10.78 19.57
CA GLY A 101 -46.86 -11.56 18.34
C GLY A 101 -45.85 -10.93 17.38
N LYS A 102 -45.85 -9.60 17.25
CA LYS A 102 -44.85 -8.86 16.46
C LYS A 102 -43.46 -8.93 17.08
N ALA A 103 -43.35 -8.75 18.40
CA ALA A 103 -42.09 -8.86 19.13
C ALA A 103 -41.50 -10.28 19.03
N GLU A 104 -42.33 -11.32 19.15
CA GLU A 104 -41.90 -12.71 18.98
C GLU A 104 -41.45 -13.01 17.55
N LYS A 105 -42.09 -12.41 16.54
CA LYS A 105 -41.64 -12.51 15.15
C LYS A 105 -40.30 -11.82 14.94
N HIS A 106 -40.14 -10.57 15.37
CA HIS A 106 -38.86 -9.86 15.27
C HIS A 106 -37.75 -10.58 16.04
N ARG A 107 -38.05 -11.20 17.19
CA ARG A 107 -37.07 -12.01 17.92
C ARG A 107 -36.64 -13.26 17.15
N ARG A 108 -37.55 -13.89 16.37
CA ARG A 108 -37.18 -15.01 15.49
C ARG A 108 -36.34 -14.53 14.32
N ASP A 109 -36.76 -13.46 13.65
CA ASP A 109 -36.05 -12.88 12.51
C ASP A 109 -34.63 -12.45 12.93
N LEU A 110 -34.48 -11.74 14.05
CA LEU A 110 -33.19 -11.38 14.63
C LEU A 110 -32.37 -12.61 15.07
N GLY A 111 -33.02 -13.67 15.55
CA GLY A 111 -32.34 -14.91 15.89
C GLY A 111 -31.76 -15.62 14.67
N GLU A 112 -32.48 -15.62 13.55
CA GLU A 112 -32.02 -16.16 12.27
C GLU A 112 -30.89 -15.31 11.67
N GLU A 113 -30.98 -13.98 11.76
CA GLU A 113 -29.89 -13.07 11.34
C GLU A 113 -28.64 -13.24 12.20
N LEU A 114 -28.80 -13.45 13.51
CA LEU A 114 -27.67 -13.65 14.43
C LEU A 114 -26.97 -14.99 14.16
N GLU A 115 -27.71 -16.07 13.90
CA GLU A 115 -27.11 -17.35 13.48
C GLU A 115 -26.44 -17.22 12.11
N ALA A 116 -27.04 -16.50 11.14
CA ALA A 116 -26.41 -16.25 9.84
C ALA A 116 -25.08 -15.49 9.97
N LEU A 117 -25.06 -14.41 10.75
CA LEU A 117 -23.85 -13.62 11.03
C LEU A 117 -22.80 -14.44 11.78
N LYS A 118 -23.23 -15.36 12.65
CA LYS A 118 -22.32 -16.26 13.37
C LYS A 118 -21.66 -17.27 12.43
N THR A 119 -22.39 -17.85 11.47
CA THR A 119 -21.78 -18.66 10.40
C THR A 119 -20.85 -17.85 9.51
N GLU A 120 -21.20 -16.62 9.12
CA GLU A 120 -20.28 -15.75 8.35
C GLU A 120 -19.02 -15.38 9.16
N LEU A 121 -19.15 -15.21 10.48
CA LEU A 121 -18.01 -14.98 11.37
C LEU A 121 -17.11 -16.21 11.47
N GLU A 122 -17.69 -17.41 11.56
CA GLU A 122 -16.93 -18.67 11.55
C GLU A 122 -16.20 -18.86 10.21
N ASP A 123 -16.87 -18.62 9.08
CA ASP A 123 -16.25 -18.69 7.75
C ASP A 123 -15.13 -17.65 7.54
N THR A 124 -15.29 -16.45 8.10
CA THR A 124 -14.25 -15.42 8.05
C THR A 124 -13.08 -15.72 8.98
N LEU A 125 -13.32 -16.37 10.12
CA LEU A 125 -12.26 -16.87 11.00
C LEU A 125 -11.45 -17.98 10.32
N ASP A 126 -12.10 -18.91 9.64
CA ASP A 126 -11.43 -19.98 8.89
C ASP A 126 -10.64 -19.44 7.69
N SER A 127 -11.20 -18.46 6.96
CA SER A 127 -10.50 -17.75 5.88
C SER A 127 -9.29 -16.96 6.39
N THR A 128 -9.40 -16.34 7.56
CA THR A 128 -8.30 -15.60 8.20
C THR A 128 -7.20 -16.56 8.68
N ALA A 129 -7.57 -17.70 9.26
CA ALA A 129 -6.62 -18.75 9.65
C ALA A 129 -5.87 -19.31 8.42
N ALA A 130 -6.59 -19.58 7.32
CA ALA A 130 -5.99 -20.03 6.06
C ALA A 130 -5.05 -18.98 5.46
N GLN A 131 -5.40 -17.68 5.49
CA GLN A 131 -4.52 -16.60 5.06
C GLN A 131 -3.28 -16.46 5.95
N GLN A 132 -3.42 -16.66 7.26
CA GLN A 132 -2.32 -16.59 8.20
C GLN A 132 -1.34 -17.76 7.98
N GLU A 133 -1.83 -18.98 7.72
CA GLU A 133 -0.99 -20.12 7.32
C GLU A 133 -0.31 -19.91 5.96
N LEU A 134 -1.00 -19.30 4.99
CA LEU A 134 -0.39 -18.98 3.70
C LEU A 134 0.71 -17.93 3.84
N ARG A 135 0.50 -16.95 4.73
CA ARG A 135 1.48 -15.91 5.04
C ARG A 135 2.70 -16.47 5.76
N THR A 136 2.52 -17.35 6.76
CA THR A 136 3.65 -18.00 7.43
C THR A 136 4.43 -18.88 6.47
N LYS A 137 3.76 -19.62 5.56
CA LYS A 137 4.43 -20.37 4.48
C LYS A 137 5.25 -19.47 3.56
N ARG A 138 4.69 -18.35 3.11
CA ARG A 138 5.43 -17.36 2.30
C ARG A 138 6.62 -16.76 3.05
N GLU A 139 6.47 -16.47 4.34
CA GLU A 139 7.57 -15.98 5.19
C GLU A 139 8.68 -17.04 5.32
N THR A 140 8.32 -18.32 5.46
CA THR A 140 9.30 -19.42 5.48
C THR A 140 10.00 -19.64 4.14
N GLU A 141 9.28 -19.54 3.01
CA GLU A 141 9.86 -19.63 1.66
C GLU A 141 10.80 -18.45 1.38
N VAL A 142 10.42 -17.23 1.77
CA VAL A 142 11.29 -16.05 1.65
C VAL A 142 12.55 -16.20 2.50
N ALA A 143 12.44 -16.75 3.71
CA ALA A 143 13.60 -17.03 4.55
C ALA A 143 14.53 -18.09 3.93
N GLN A 144 13.97 -19.13 3.32
CA GLN A 144 14.74 -20.15 2.59
C GLN A 144 15.40 -19.59 1.33
N LEU A 145 14.69 -18.78 0.55
CA LEU A 145 15.25 -18.13 -0.65
C LEU A 145 16.37 -17.16 -0.29
N LYS A 146 16.22 -16.37 0.79
CA LYS A 146 17.29 -15.51 1.31
C LYS A 146 18.51 -16.32 1.73
N LYS A 147 18.32 -17.43 2.44
CA LYS A 147 19.42 -18.32 2.83
C LYS A 147 20.13 -18.91 1.61
N THR A 148 19.37 -19.33 0.60
CA THR A 148 19.92 -19.89 -0.64
C THR A 148 20.71 -18.83 -1.41
N LEU A 149 20.20 -17.61 -1.48
CA LEU A 149 20.89 -16.48 -2.11
C LEU A 149 22.18 -16.10 -1.37
N ASP A 150 22.17 -16.10 -0.03
CA ASP A 150 23.38 -15.85 0.77
C ASP A 150 24.43 -16.97 0.59
N ASP A 151 23.99 -18.22 0.46
CA ASP A 151 24.88 -19.35 0.22
C ASP A 151 25.44 -19.32 -1.22
N GLU A 152 24.64 -18.96 -2.24
CA GLU A 152 25.12 -18.71 -3.60
C GLU A 152 26.07 -17.51 -3.68
N ALA A 153 25.79 -16.44 -2.93
CA ALA A 153 26.67 -15.27 -2.85
C ALA A 153 28.04 -15.64 -2.25
N LYS A 154 28.07 -16.47 -1.19
CA LYS A 154 29.32 -17.00 -0.63
C LYS A 154 30.08 -17.88 -1.61
N VAL A 155 29.38 -18.74 -2.36
CA VAL A 155 30.00 -19.58 -3.40
C VAL A 155 30.57 -18.69 -4.51
N HIS A 156 29.86 -17.66 -4.94
CA HIS A 156 30.36 -16.69 -5.91
C HIS A 156 31.56 -15.91 -5.38
N GLU A 157 31.57 -15.51 -4.11
CA GLU A 157 32.72 -14.87 -3.47
C GLU A 157 33.95 -15.79 -3.42
N GLN A 158 33.75 -17.08 -3.12
CA GLN A 158 34.80 -18.09 -3.15
C GLN A 158 35.35 -18.28 -4.56
N ILE A 159 34.48 -18.38 -5.58
CA ILE A 159 34.90 -18.49 -6.98
C ILE A 159 35.68 -17.24 -7.42
N LEU A 160 35.22 -16.04 -7.04
CA LEU A 160 35.92 -14.79 -7.35
C LEU A 160 37.28 -14.69 -6.63
N ALA A 161 37.38 -15.19 -5.40
CA ALA A 161 38.64 -15.27 -4.66
C ALA A 161 39.62 -16.25 -5.34
N GLU A 162 39.14 -17.43 -5.76
CA GLU A 162 39.94 -18.40 -6.50
C GLU A 162 40.40 -17.86 -7.87
N VAL A 163 39.53 -17.15 -8.60
CA VAL A 163 39.88 -16.53 -9.88
C VAL A 163 40.91 -15.41 -9.66
N ARG A 164 40.75 -14.59 -8.62
CA ARG A 164 41.76 -13.57 -8.26
C ARG A 164 43.09 -14.20 -7.87
N GLN A 165 43.08 -15.31 -7.14
CA GLN A 165 44.28 -16.05 -6.77
C GLN A 165 44.98 -16.65 -8.01
N LYS A 166 44.23 -17.26 -8.93
CA LYS A 166 44.75 -17.79 -10.19
C LYS A 166 45.32 -16.69 -11.08
N HIS A 167 44.63 -15.55 -11.19
CA HIS A 167 45.16 -14.39 -11.93
C HIS A 167 46.39 -13.78 -11.25
N GLY A 168 46.45 -13.75 -9.92
CA GLY A 168 47.64 -13.35 -9.18
C GLY A 168 48.83 -14.28 -9.47
N GLN A 169 48.63 -15.59 -9.42
CA GLN A 169 49.65 -16.59 -9.76
C GLN A 169 50.12 -16.46 -11.22
N ALA A 170 49.19 -16.31 -12.17
CA ALA A 170 49.55 -16.09 -13.58
C ALA A 170 50.29 -14.77 -13.80
N PHE A 171 49.95 -13.72 -13.04
CA PHE A 171 50.65 -12.44 -13.07
C PHE A 171 52.07 -12.57 -12.51
N ASP A 172 52.24 -13.28 -11.39
CA ASP A 172 53.54 -13.52 -10.78
C ASP A 172 54.43 -14.40 -11.69
N GLU A 173 53.87 -15.42 -12.33
CA GLU A 173 54.58 -16.24 -13.34
C GLU A 173 54.99 -15.41 -14.56
N LEU A 174 54.11 -14.54 -15.08
CA LEU A 174 54.46 -13.63 -16.17
C LEU A 174 55.52 -12.62 -15.75
N ASN A 175 55.49 -12.15 -14.50
CA ASN A 175 56.48 -11.21 -13.97
C ASN A 175 57.83 -11.91 -13.74
N GLU A 176 57.82 -13.17 -13.32
CA GLU A 176 59.03 -14.00 -13.21
C GLU A 176 59.61 -14.34 -14.59
N GLN A 177 58.76 -14.61 -15.59
CA GLN A 177 59.16 -14.72 -17.00
C GLN A 177 59.74 -13.40 -17.53
N LEU A 178 59.16 -12.25 -17.16
CA LEU A 178 59.66 -10.93 -17.54
C LEU A 178 61.03 -10.66 -16.90
N GLU A 179 61.23 -10.98 -15.62
CA GLU A 179 62.52 -10.87 -14.94
C GLU A 179 63.55 -11.84 -15.50
N GLN A 180 63.14 -13.06 -15.88
CA GLN A 180 63.99 -14.01 -16.57
C GLN A 180 64.41 -13.50 -17.96
N VAL A 181 63.49 -12.90 -18.72
CA VAL A 181 63.79 -12.24 -20.00
C VAL A 181 64.71 -11.03 -19.81
N LYS A 182 64.55 -10.24 -18.75
CA LYS A 182 65.47 -9.15 -18.41
C LYS A 182 66.87 -9.67 -18.05
N ARG A 183 66.98 -10.74 -17.27
CA ARG A 183 68.26 -11.40 -16.96
C ARG A 183 68.92 -11.95 -18.23
N ASN A 184 68.15 -12.62 -19.07
CA ASN A 184 68.61 -13.12 -20.36
C ASN A 184 69.04 -11.98 -21.29
N LYS A 185 68.32 -10.85 -21.28
CA LYS A 185 68.67 -9.65 -22.04
C LYS A 185 70.00 -9.06 -21.59
N VAL A 186 70.25 -8.95 -20.28
CA VAL A 186 71.55 -8.49 -19.75
C VAL A 186 72.68 -9.46 -20.10
N SER A 187 72.40 -10.77 -20.08
CA SER A 187 73.35 -11.79 -20.55
C SER A 187 73.65 -11.64 -22.05
N VAL A 188 72.62 -11.43 -22.87
CA VAL A 188 72.74 -11.25 -24.33
C VAL A 188 73.42 -9.93 -24.68
N GLU A 189 73.19 -8.86 -23.90
CA GLU A 189 73.87 -7.57 -24.05
C GLU A 189 75.37 -7.69 -23.70
N LYS A 190 75.73 -8.50 -22.69
CA LYS A 190 77.13 -8.82 -22.39
C LYS A 190 77.79 -9.66 -23.49
N THR A 191 77.10 -10.67 -24.02
CA THR A 191 77.64 -11.44 -25.17
C THR A 191 77.71 -10.60 -26.44
N LYS A 192 76.77 -9.65 -26.63
CA LYS A 192 76.82 -8.69 -27.73
C LYS A 192 78.00 -7.73 -27.59
N GLN A 193 78.29 -7.22 -26.39
CA GLN A 193 79.48 -6.40 -26.16
C GLN A 193 80.79 -7.17 -26.36
N ALA A 194 80.84 -8.45 -25.95
CA ALA A 194 81.99 -9.31 -26.21
C ALA A 194 82.16 -9.59 -27.71
N LEU A 195 81.07 -9.85 -28.43
CA LEU A 195 81.09 -10.04 -29.90
C LEU A 195 81.37 -8.72 -30.64
N GLU A 196 80.98 -7.57 -30.11
CA GLU A 196 81.33 -6.26 -30.67
C GLU A 196 82.81 -5.92 -30.42
N SER A 197 83.39 -6.34 -29.29
CA SER A 197 84.85 -6.23 -29.07
C SER A 197 85.62 -7.19 -29.97
N GLU A 198 85.19 -8.45 -30.08
CA GLU A 198 85.77 -9.42 -31.03
C GLU A 198 85.61 -8.96 -32.48
N ARG A 199 84.47 -8.36 -32.85
CA ARG A 199 84.28 -7.76 -34.18
C ARG A 199 85.22 -6.58 -34.40
N ASN A 200 85.45 -5.73 -33.40
CA ASN A 200 86.38 -4.62 -33.51
C ASN A 200 87.84 -5.11 -33.55
N GLU A 201 88.19 -6.17 -32.83
CA GLU A 201 89.48 -6.86 -32.91
C GLU A 201 89.67 -7.52 -34.27
N LEU A 202 88.66 -8.22 -34.79
CA LEU A 202 88.63 -8.81 -36.13
C LEU A 202 88.65 -7.75 -37.23
N GLN A 203 88.09 -6.55 -36.99
CA GLN A 203 88.15 -5.43 -37.90
C GLN A 203 89.55 -4.79 -37.91
N ILE A 204 90.25 -4.76 -36.77
CA ILE A 204 91.67 -4.37 -36.68
C ILE A 204 92.57 -5.45 -37.30
N GLU A 205 92.26 -6.75 -37.13
CA GLU A 205 92.91 -7.87 -37.81
C GLU A 205 92.67 -7.86 -39.32
N LEU A 206 91.46 -7.50 -39.80
CA LEU A 206 91.17 -7.30 -41.22
C LEU A 206 91.91 -6.09 -41.79
N GLN A 207 92.11 -5.03 -41.01
CA GLN A 207 92.89 -3.87 -41.43
C GLN A 207 94.40 -4.17 -41.48
N THR A 208 94.92 -5.00 -40.57
CA THR A 208 96.31 -5.49 -40.61
C THR A 208 96.54 -6.58 -41.65
N LEU A 209 95.58 -7.48 -41.90
CA LEU A 209 95.59 -8.46 -43.00
C LEU A 209 95.42 -7.78 -44.38
N SER A 210 94.65 -6.69 -44.46
CA SER A 210 94.55 -5.86 -45.67
C SER A 210 95.87 -5.13 -45.98
N GLN A 211 96.64 -4.74 -44.96
CA GLN A 211 98.00 -4.23 -45.15
C GLN A 211 99.01 -5.34 -45.49
N GLY A 212 98.87 -6.55 -44.94
CA GLY A 212 99.69 -7.72 -45.30
C GLY A 212 99.42 -8.30 -46.69
N LYS A 213 98.20 -8.15 -47.22
CA LYS A 213 97.82 -8.61 -48.58
C LYS A 213 98.44 -7.74 -49.68
N ALA A 214 98.64 -6.44 -49.42
CA ALA A 214 99.32 -5.52 -50.33
C ALA A 214 100.84 -5.81 -50.46
N GLU A 215 101.47 -6.40 -49.43
CA GLU A 215 102.89 -6.83 -49.48
C GLU A 215 103.08 -8.25 -50.05
N SER A 216 102.05 -9.11 -50.00
CA SER A 216 102.03 -10.44 -50.62
C SER A 216 101.79 -10.38 -52.14
N GLU A 217 100.99 -9.42 -52.61
CA GLU A 217 100.67 -9.26 -54.03
C GLU A 217 101.84 -8.67 -54.86
N GLN A 218 102.78 -7.95 -54.22
CA GLN A 218 104.06 -7.54 -54.82
C GLN A 218 105.12 -8.65 -54.87
N ARG A 219 104.97 -9.73 -54.08
CA ARG A 219 105.84 -10.93 -54.15
C ARG A 219 105.32 -11.99 -55.14
N ARG A 220 104.01 -12.04 -55.41
CA ARG A 220 103.37 -12.94 -56.42
C ARG A 220 103.78 -12.60 -57.87
N LYS A 221 103.90 -11.31 -58.20
CA LYS A 221 104.32 -10.85 -59.55
C LYS A 221 105.82 -11.04 -59.87
N ARG A 222 106.64 -11.50 -58.92
CA ARG A 222 108.06 -11.86 -59.14
C ARG A 222 108.30 -13.39 -59.17
N ALA A 223 107.26 -14.19 -58.92
CA ALA A 223 107.30 -15.66 -59.00
C ALA A 223 106.59 -16.23 -60.26
N GLU A 224 105.78 -15.41 -60.95
CA GLU A 224 105.16 -15.76 -62.25
C GLU A 224 106.14 -15.74 -63.44
N THR A 225 107.31 -15.11 -63.28
CA THR A 225 108.35 -15.01 -64.33
C THR A 225 109.49 -16.05 -64.19
N GLN A 226 109.38 -17.01 -63.26
CA GLN A 226 110.35 -18.11 -63.08
C GLN A 226 109.72 -19.52 -63.22
N LEU A 227 108.44 -19.59 -63.62
CA LEU A 227 107.69 -20.83 -63.89
C LEU A 227 107.48 -21.07 -65.40
N GLN A 228 108.35 -20.50 -66.22
CA GLN A 228 108.31 -20.54 -67.68
C GLN A 228 109.43 -21.37 -68.31
N GLU A 229 110.22 -22.14 -67.55
CA GLU A 229 111.36 -22.86 -68.15
C GLU A 229 111.51 -24.36 -67.80
N LEU A 230 110.75 -24.97 -66.88
CA LEU A 230 110.93 -26.41 -66.58
C LEU A 230 109.63 -27.15 -66.20
N GLN A 231 108.61 -27.08 -67.05
CA GLN A 231 107.63 -28.19 -67.21
C GLN A 231 107.32 -28.41 -68.69
N ALA A 232 108.34 -28.18 -69.53
CA ALA A 232 108.53 -28.89 -70.78
C ALA A 232 109.53 -30.00 -70.48
N GLU A 233 109.03 -31.08 -69.87
CA GLU A 233 109.67 -32.37 -69.96
C GLU A 233 108.63 -33.40 -69.52
N LEU A 234 108.39 -34.35 -70.41
CA LEU A 234 107.74 -35.62 -70.13
C LEU A 234 106.22 -35.52 -69.89
N ASP A 235 105.39 -35.41 -70.93
CA ASP A 235 105.49 -36.25 -72.13
C ASP A 235 105.96 -37.66 -71.76
N ASN A 236 105.17 -38.35 -70.96
CA ASN A 236 104.99 -39.77 -71.22
C ASN A 236 103.57 -40.11 -70.79
N ALA A 237 102.68 -40.11 -71.78
CA ALA A 237 102.53 -41.24 -72.68
C ALA A 237 101.79 -42.34 -71.98
N ASN A 238 100.92 -42.93 -72.77
CA ASN A 238 100.11 -44.07 -72.40
C ASN A 238 98.97 -43.58 -71.52
N SER A 239 97.79 -43.39 -72.06
CA SER A 239 97.29 -44.20 -73.15
C SER A 239 95.86 -43.81 -73.30
N LEU A 240 95.49 -43.59 -74.56
CA LEU A 240 94.19 -44.00 -75.06
C LEU A 240 93.02 -43.15 -74.52
N LEU A 241 92.25 -42.48 -75.34
CA LEU A 241 91.84 -42.84 -76.69
C LEU A 241 91.70 -41.48 -77.40
N SER A 242 92.49 -41.15 -78.41
CA SER A 242 92.74 -41.96 -79.61
C SER A 242 91.44 -42.32 -80.29
N GLU A 243 91.45 -42.23 -81.61
CA GLU A 243 90.40 -42.75 -82.49
C GLU A 243 89.14 -41.88 -82.45
N ALA A 244 89.13 -40.74 -83.13
CA ALA A 244 89.41 -40.64 -84.57
C ALA A 244 88.55 -41.63 -85.36
N GLU A 245 87.42 -41.15 -85.84
CA GLU A 245 86.91 -41.54 -87.15
C GLU A 245 86.40 -40.24 -87.80
N GLY A 246 86.83 -39.84 -88.97
CA GLY A 246 87.58 -40.58 -89.96
C GLY A 246 87.05 -40.17 -91.30
N LYS A 247 87.98 -39.86 -92.20
CA LYS A 247 87.80 -39.84 -93.65
C LYS A 247 87.11 -38.57 -94.17
N SER A 248 87.66 -37.83 -95.14
CA SER A 248 88.72 -38.18 -96.06
C SER A 248 88.80 -37.05 -97.11
N ILE A 249 90.03 -36.57 -97.35
CA ILE A 249 90.63 -36.40 -98.70
C ILE A 249 90.10 -35.22 -99.54
N LYS A 250 90.92 -34.41 -100.21
CA LYS A 250 92.38 -34.32 -100.41
C LYS A 250 92.63 -32.95 -101.05
N ALA A 251 93.60 -32.19 -100.54
CA ALA A 251 94.87 -31.90 -101.23
C ALA A 251 94.76 -30.73 -102.23
N SER A 252 95.77 -29.90 -102.43
CA SER A 252 97.21 -30.03 -102.21
C SER A 252 97.74 -28.61 -102.43
N LYS A 253 98.52 -28.00 -101.52
CA LYS A 253 100.01 -27.97 -101.58
C LYS A 253 100.54 -27.14 -102.77
N ASP A 254 101.47 -26.21 -102.63
CA ASP A 254 102.67 -26.28 -101.80
C ASP A 254 103.24 -24.89 -101.44
N CYS A 255 103.98 -24.88 -100.34
CA CYS A 255 105.04 -23.93 -100.06
C CYS A 255 106.31 -24.24 -100.85
N SER A 256 107.13 -23.19 -100.97
CA SER A 256 108.60 -23.18 -100.85
C SER A 256 109.49 -23.25 -102.10
N ALA A 257 110.21 -22.13 -102.25
CA ALA A 257 111.66 -22.04 -102.38
C ALA A 257 112.27 -21.76 -103.77
N VAL A 258 113.35 -20.98 -103.68
CA VAL A 258 114.48 -20.84 -104.60
C VAL A 258 114.41 -19.68 -105.59
N GLU A 259 114.91 -18.54 -105.13
CA GLU A 259 115.91 -17.78 -105.88
C GLU A 259 117.17 -18.63 -106.06
N SER A 260 117.48 -19.01 -107.30
CA SER A 260 118.82 -19.40 -107.71
C SER A 260 118.92 -19.30 -109.23
N GLN A 261 119.86 -18.46 -109.68
CA GLN A 261 120.40 -18.35 -111.04
C GLN A 261 119.46 -17.58 -112.00
N LEU A 262 119.73 -16.37 -112.52
CA LEU A 262 120.97 -15.69 -112.93
C LEU A 262 122.07 -16.61 -113.46
N GLN A 263 122.09 -16.72 -114.79
CA GLN A 263 123.22 -16.93 -115.71
C GLN A 263 122.67 -17.74 -116.89
N ASP A 264 122.85 -17.38 -118.14
CA ASP A 264 123.63 -16.31 -118.73
C ASP A 264 123.24 -16.25 -120.21
N VAL A 265 123.77 -15.23 -120.87
CA VAL A 265 123.86 -15.09 -122.34
C VAL A 265 122.57 -14.52 -122.92
N GLN A 266 122.48 -13.19 -123.00
CA GLN A 266 123.07 -12.39 -124.08
C GLN A 266 122.47 -12.72 -125.44
N GLU A 267 122.24 -11.64 -126.19
CA GLU A 267 121.72 -11.60 -127.55
C GLU A 267 120.19 -11.80 -127.57
N VAL A 268 119.37 -10.79 -127.88
CA VAL A 268 119.57 -9.82 -128.94
C VAL A 268 118.77 -8.56 -128.62
N LEU A 269 119.54 -7.53 -128.29
CA LEU A 269 119.26 -6.09 -128.36
C LEU A 269 118.86 -5.62 -129.77
N GLN A 270 118.00 -6.33 -130.52
CA GLN A 270 117.55 -5.91 -131.86
C GLN A 270 116.12 -6.31 -132.27
N GLU A 271 115.23 -6.77 -131.37
CA GLU A 271 113.79 -6.91 -131.71
C GLU A 271 112.84 -6.07 -130.82
N GLU A 272 113.37 -5.02 -130.20
CA GLU A 272 112.61 -3.95 -129.53
C GLU A 272 111.75 -3.08 -130.48
N THR A 273 111.82 -3.26 -131.80
CA THR A 273 111.09 -2.38 -132.74
C THR A 273 109.83 -3.01 -133.35
N ARG A 274 109.45 -4.25 -132.99
CA ARG A 274 108.21 -4.89 -133.49
C ARG A 274 107.12 -5.11 -132.45
N GLN A 275 107.42 -5.18 -131.15
CA GLN A 275 106.44 -5.47 -130.10
C GLN A 275 105.60 -4.26 -129.62
N LYS A 276 105.93 -3.03 -130.02
CA LYS A 276 105.22 -1.80 -129.59
C LYS A 276 103.80 -1.64 -130.19
N LEU A 277 103.48 -2.31 -131.30
CA LEU A 277 102.17 -2.22 -131.95
C LEU A 277 101.12 -3.22 -131.42
N SER A 278 101.52 -4.25 -130.67
CA SER A 278 100.61 -5.24 -130.09
C SER A 278 100.11 -4.87 -128.68
N LEU A 279 100.83 -4.03 -127.94
CA LEU A 279 100.51 -3.68 -126.56
C LEU A 279 99.44 -2.58 -126.43
N ASN A 280 99.22 -1.79 -127.50
CA ASN A 280 98.21 -0.73 -127.49
C ASN A 280 96.77 -1.28 -127.52
N THR A 281 96.53 -2.41 -128.20
CA THR A 281 95.21 -3.08 -128.23
C THR A 281 94.84 -3.77 -126.92
N ARG A 282 95.82 -4.17 -126.10
CA ARG A 282 95.58 -4.87 -124.83
C ARG A 282 95.36 -3.91 -123.65
N LEU A 283 95.82 -2.66 -123.76
CA LEU A 283 95.55 -1.62 -122.78
C LEU A 283 94.07 -1.22 -122.78
N ARG A 284 93.45 -1.13 -123.96
CA ARG A 284 92.05 -0.72 -124.11
C ARG A 284 91.03 -1.74 -123.56
N GLN A 285 91.35 -3.04 -123.57
CA GLN A 285 90.50 -4.08 -122.96
C GLN A 285 90.55 -4.07 -121.43
N MET A 286 91.71 -3.80 -120.84
CA MET A 286 91.87 -3.72 -119.38
C MET A 286 91.22 -2.47 -118.78
N GLU A 287 91.14 -1.38 -119.55
CA GLU A 287 90.43 -0.16 -119.16
C GLU A 287 88.90 -0.36 -119.11
N ASP A 288 88.33 -1.14 -120.04
CA ASP A 288 86.90 -1.47 -120.04
C ASP A 288 86.51 -2.42 -118.89
N GLU A 289 87.37 -3.39 -118.54
CA GLU A 289 87.15 -4.30 -117.38
C GLU A 289 87.26 -3.58 -116.03
N GLN A 290 88.13 -2.55 -115.91
CA GLN A 290 88.25 -1.74 -114.70
C GLN A 290 86.98 -0.92 -114.43
N ASN A 291 86.37 -0.37 -115.48
CA ASN A 291 85.15 0.43 -115.35
C ASN A 291 83.95 -0.46 -114.96
N SER A 292 83.83 -1.66 -115.53
CA SER A 292 82.76 -2.61 -115.17
C SER A 292 82.83 -3.06 -113.70
N LEU A 293 84.03 -3.29 -113.16
CA LEU A 293 84.20 -3.69 -111.76
C LEU A 293 83.95 -2.53 -110.76
N ARG A 294 84.12 -1.28 -111.19
CA ARG A 294 83.76 -0.10 -110.38
C ARG A 294 82.25 0.07 -110.28
N GLU A 295 81.52 -0.09 -111.38
CA GLU A 295 80.05 -0.03 -111.36
C GLU A 295 79.46 -1.14 -110.48
N GLN A 296 80.00 -2.37 -110.51
CA GLN A 296 79.55 -3.45 -109.61
C GLN A 296 79.84 -3.18 -108.13
N LEU A 297 80.96 -2.51 -107.81
CA LEU A 297 81.27 -2.16 -106.43
C LEU A 297 80.35 -1.04 -105.91
N GLU A 298 80.03 -0.05 -106.76
CA GLU A 298 79.09 1.02 -106.41
C GLU A 298 77.66 0.48 -106.22
N GLU A 299 77.21 -0.47 -107.05
CA GLU A 299 75.91 -1.15 -106.87
C GLU A 299 75.84 -1.96 -105.57
N GLU A 300 76.90 -2.69 -105.20
CA GLU A 300 76.96 -3.44 -103.94
C GLU A 300 77.06 -2.52 -102.70
N GLU A 301 77.74 -1.38 -102.80
CA GLU A 301 77.78 -0.39 -101.71
C GLU A 301 76.42 0.31 -101.51
N GLU A 302 75.67 0.58 -102.59
CA GLU A 302 74.30 1.07 -102.49
C GLU A 302 73.33 0.02 -101.95
N ALA A 303 73.45 -1.24 -102.36
CA ALA A 303 72.65 -2.35 -101.83
C ALA A 303 72.89 -2.54 -100.32
N LYS A 304 74.15 -2.47 -99.88
CA LYS A 304 74.52 -2.53 -98.46
C LYS A 304 73.93 -1.37 -97.66
N ARG A 305 74.04 -0.12 -98.16
CA ARG A 305 73.41 1.04 -97.51
C ARG A 305 71.88 0.91 -97.43
N GLY A 306 71.26 0.31 -98.44
CA GLY A 306 69.83 -0.01 -98.46
C GLY A 306 69.45 -1.00 -97.35
N LEU A 307 70.21 -2.08 -97.19
CA LEU A 307 69.99 -3.09 -96.15
C LEU A 307 70.27 -2.56 -94.74
N GLU A 308 71.32 -1.75 -94.55
CA GLU A 308 71.59 -1.10 -93.25
C GLU A 308 70.47 -0.16 -92.82
N LYS A 309 69.87 0.60 -93.76
CA LYS A 309 68.67 1.41 -93.50
C LYS A 309 67.44 0.56 -93.17
N GLN A 310 67.24 -0.57 -93.84
CA GLN A 310 66.16 -1.50 -93.51
C GLN A 310 66.36 -2.15 -92.13
N ILE A 311 67.59 -2.49 -91.75
CA ILE A 311 67.89 -3.03 -90.42
C ILE A 311 67.65 -1.95 -89.35
N GLY A 312 68.09 -0.71 -89.57
CA GLY A 312 67.86 0.40 -88.64
C GLY A 312 66.37 0.70 -88.43
N THR A 313 65.57 0.66 -89.50
CA THR A 313 64.11 0.83 -89.40
C THR A 313 63.44 -0.34 -88.67
N MET A 314 63.84 -1.59 -88.94
CA MET A 314 63.32 -2.77 -88.22
C MET A 314 63.72 -2.78 -86.74
N GLN A 315 64.94 -2.33 -86.39
CA GLN A 315 65.38 -2.19 -85.00
C GLN A 315 64.57 -1.12 -84.26
N SER A 316 64.26 0.01 -84.92
CA SER A 316 63.40 1.05 -84.35
C SER A 316 61.97 0.55 -84.11
N GLN A 317 61.38 -0.16 -85.08
CA GLN A 317 60.05 -0.77 -84.95
C GLN A 317 59.99 -1.84 -83.84
N MET A 318 61.04 -2.66 -83.72
CA MET A 318 61.20 -3.62 -82.62
C MET A 318 61.25 -2.93 -81.24
N MET A 319 61.95 -1.81 -81.14
CA MET A 319 62.05 -1.05 -79.89
C MET A 319 60.72 -0.39 -79.51
N GLU A 320 59.99 0.14 -80.50
CA GLU A 320 58.64 0.68 -80.29
C GLU A 320 57.63 -0.40 -79.87
N LEU A 321 57.67 -1.58 -80.48
CA LEU A 321 56.80 -2.70 -80.09
C LEU A 321 57.10 -3.17 -78.65
N ARG A 322 58.38 -3.27 -78.26
CA ARG A 322 58.75 -3.59 -76.88
C ARG A 322 58.22 -2.56 -75.90
N LYS A 323 58.41 -1.27 -76.19
CA LYS A 323 57.92 -0.18 -75.36
C LYS A 323 56.39 -0.18 -75.25
N ARG A 324 55.68 -0.53 -76.32
CA ARG A 324 54.22 -0.65 -76.33
C ARG A 324 53.75 -1.83 -75.46
N VAL A 325 54.39 -2.99 -75.59
CA VAL A 325 54.08 -4.17 -74.75
C VAL A 325 54.36 -3.91 -73.27
N GLU A 326 55.45 -3.22 -72.93
CA GLU A 326 55.75 -2.82 -71.54
C GLU A 326 54.70 -1.85 -70.99
N MET A 327 54.23 -0.90 -71.81
CA MET A 327 53.18 0.04 -71.42
C MET A 327 51.82 -0.65 -71.23
N ASP A 328 51.48 -1.59 -72.10
CA ASP A 328 50.24 -2.38 -72.01
C ASP A 328 50.27 -3.32 -70.79
N ALA A 329 51.43 -3.91 -70.47
CA ALA A 329 51.62 -4.71 -69.26
C ALA A 329 51.43 -3.89 -67.98
N GLY A 330 52.04 -2.69 -67.90
CA GLY A 330 51.84 -1.79 -66.75
C GLY A 330 50.38 -1.31 -66.62
N SER A 331 49.69 -1.10 -67.74
CA SER A 331 48.26 -0.75 -67.74
C SER A 331 47.40 -1.91 -67.22
N LEU A 332 47.70 -3.15 -67.61
CA LEU A 332 47.01 -4.34 -67.14
C LEU A 332 47.20 -4.56 -65.63
N GLU A 333 48.43 -4.41 -65.13
CA GLU A 333 48.72 -4.51 -63.68
C GLU A 333 47.93 -3.48 -62.87
N SER A 334 47.88 -2.22 -63.34
CA SER A 334 47.08 -1.17 -62.68
C SER A 334 45.57 -1.47 -62.69
N SER A 335 45.08 -2.09 -63.78
CA SER A 335 43.68 -2.52 -63.88
C SER A 335 43.37 -3.72 -62.98
N GLU A 336 44.33 -4.63 -62.76
CA GLU A 336 44.16 -5.72 -61.80
C GLU A 336 44.19 -5.24 -60.35
N GLU A 337 45.04 -4.28 -60.02
CA GLU A 337 45.10 -3.68 -58.69
C GLU A 337 43.81 -2.94 -58.34
N THR A 338 43.26 -2.18 -59.29
CA THR A 338 41.96 -1.51 -59.12
C THR A 338 40.83 -2.52 -58.96
N ARG A 339 40.81 -3.60 -59.75
CA ARG A 339 39.84 -4.71 -59.59
C ARG A 339 39.92 -5.35 -58.21
N LYS A 340 41.13 -5.66 -57.72
CA LYS A 340 41.36 -6.23 -56.37
C LYS A 340 40.93 -5.25 -55.27
N ARG A 341 41.09 -3.95 -55.46
CA ARG A 341 40.63 -2.92 -54.52
C ARG A 341 39.10 -2.90 -54.45
N VAL A 342 38.43 -2.81 -55.59
CA VAL A 342 36.96 -2.82 -55.67
C VAL A 342 36.38 -4.11 -55.08
N GLN A 343 37.02 -5.25 -55.29
CA GLN A 343 36.59 -6.52 -54.72
C GLN A 343 36.65 -6.53 -53.18
N ARG A 344 37.74 -6.02 -52.58
CA ARG A 344 37.82 -5.86 -51.12
C ARG A 344 36.80 -4.88 -50.57
N ASP A 345 36.57 -3.77 -51.28
CA ASP A 345 35.56 -2.78 -50.89
C ASP A 345 34.16 -3.39 -50.91
N LEU A 346 33.85 -4.24 -51.90
CA LEU A 346 32.58 -4.93 -52.03
C LEU A 346 32.38 -5.99 -50.93
N GLU A 347 33.41 -6.77 -50.60
CA GLU A 347 33.38 -7.70 -49.46
C GLU A 347 33.16 -6.97 -48.14
N THR A 348 33.82 -5.82 -47.95
CA THR A 348 33.66 -4.98 -46.75
C THR A 348 32.26 -4.39 -46.64
N LEU A 349 31.69 -3.94 -47.77
CA LEU A 349 30.31 -3.44 -47.81
C LEU A 349 29.30 -4.56 -47.55
N SER A 350 29.54 -5.77 -48.05
CA SER A 350 28.69 -6.93 -47.78
C SER A 350 28.71 -7.30 -46.30
N GLN A 351 29.88 -7.37 -45.67
CA GLN A 351 29.99 -7.62 -44.23
C GLN A 351 29.25 -6.56 -43.41
N ARG A 352 29.40 -5.28 -43.76
CA ARG A 352 28.66 -4.20 -43.11
C ARG A 352 27.15 -4.33 -43.28
N LEU A 353 26.68 -4.79 -44.43
CA LEU A 353 25.25 -5.03 -44.65
C LEU A 353 24.73 -6.17 -43.77
N ASP A 354 25.47 -7.27 -43.68
CA ASP A 354 25.12 -8.42 -42.83
C ASP A 354 25.11 -8.05 -41.34
N GLU A 355 26.10 -7.29 -40.88
CA GLU A 355 26.14 -6.74 -39.51
C GLU A 355 24.90 -5.87 -39.22
N ARG A 356 24.49 -5.05 -40.19
CA ARG A 356 23.31 -4.20 -40.06
C ARG A 356 22.01 -5.00 -40.03
N ASN A 357 21.90 -6.05 -40.84
CA ASN A 357 20.75 -6.95 -40.83
C ASN A 357 20.63 -7.69 -39.48
N ILE A 358 21.74 -8.22 -38.95
CA ILE A 358 21.77 -8.86 -37.63
C ILE A 358 21.38 -7.85 -36.52
N ALA A 359 21.85 -6.60 -36.61
CA ALA A 359 21.47 -5.56 -35.66
C ALA A 359 19.97 -5.22 -35.75
N PHE A 360 19.40 -5.21 -36.97
CA PHE A 360 17.98 -4.96 -37.20
C PHE A 360 17.12 -6.09 -36.61
N ASP A 361 17.48 -7.36 -36.85
CA ASP A 361 16.79 -8.52 -36.27
C ASP A 361 16.82 -8.51 -34.74
N LYS A 362 17.94 -8.11 -34.15
CA LYS A 362 18.03 -7.94 -32.69
C LYS A 362 17.11 -6.84 -32.20
N LEU A 363 17.10 -5.69 -32.88
CA LEU A 363 16.22 -4.57 -32.55
C LEU A 363 14.74 -4.96 -32.65
N ASP A 364 14.35 -5.70 -33.69
CA ASP A 364 12.95 -6.10 -33.87
C ASP A 364 12.50 -7.08 -32.78
N LYS A 365 13.37 -8.03 -32.39
CA LYS A 365 13.13 -8.91 -31.24
C LYS A 365 13.00 -8.15 -29.93
N THR A 366 13.86 -7.14 -29.70
CA THR A 366 13.74 -6.30 -28.50
C THR A 366 12.47 -5.47 -28.51
N LYS A 367 12.05 -4.96 -29.67
CA LYS A 367 10.80 -4.22 -29.82
C LYS A 367 9.58 -5.10 -29.54
N THR A 368 9.53 -6.32 -30.07
CA THR A 368 8.44 -7.26 -29.78
C THR A 368 8.38 -7.63 -28.30
N ARG A 369 9.53 -7.80 -27.66
CA ARG A 369 9.59 -8.08 -26.22
C ARG A 369 9.10 -6.90 -25.39
N LEU A 370 9.55 -5.68 -25.70
CA LEU A 370 9.09 -4.47 -25.01
C LEU A 370 7.58 -4.23 -25.23
N GLN A 371 7.05 -4.61 -26.40
CA GLN A 371 5.61 -4.54 -26.66
C GLN A 371 4.83 -5.53 -25.79
N GLN A 372 5.32 -6.78 -25.66
CA GLN A 372 4.71 -7.76 -24.76
C GLN A 372 4.76 -7.31 -23.29
N GLU A 373 5.91 -6.81 -22.83
CA GLU A 373 6.06 -6.27 -21.47
C GLU A 373 5.10 -5.08 -21.23
N LEU A 374 4.88 -4.23 -22.24
CA LEU A 374 3.91 -3.14 -22.16
C LEU A 374 2.46 -3.65 -22.08
N ASP A 375 2.10 -4.63 -22.91
CA ASP A 375 0.75 -5.21 -22.93
C ASP A 375 0.44 -5.91 -21.60
N ASP A 376 1.40 -6.66 -21.04
CA ASP A 376 1.28 -7.30 -19.72
C ASP A 376 1.08 -6.25 -18.60
N LEU A 377 1.87 -5.18 -18.61
CA LEU A 377 1.73 -4.08 -17.63
C LEU A 377 0.39 -3.34 -17.74
N LEU A 378 -0.18 -3.24 -18.94
CA LEU A 378 -1.51 -2.65 -19.14
C LEU A 378 -2.60 -3.55 -18.54
N VAL A 379 -2.51 -4.86 -18.74
CA VAL A 379 -3.43 -5.84 -18.14
C VAL A 379 -3.35 -5.80 -16.61
N ASP A 380 -2.14 -5.77 -16.06
CA ASP A 380 -1.92 -5.66 -14.60
C ASP A 380 -2.49 -4.36 -14.04
N GLN A 381 -2.32 -3.24 -14.76
CA GLN A 381 -2.90 -1.96 -14.36
C GLN A 381 -4.44 -2.02 -14.31
N ASP A 382 -5.08 -2.59 -15.32
CA ASP A 382 -6.54 -2.71 -15.36
C ASP A 382 -7.05 -3.64 -14.25
N HIS A 383 -6.33 -4.73 -13.97
CA HIS A 383 -6.63 -5.60 -12.85
C HIS A 383 -6.53 -4.87 -11.50
N LEU A 384 -5.46 -4.09 -11.28
CA LEU A 384 -5.30 -3.27 -10.08
C LEU A 384 -6.41 -2.22 -9.94
N ARG A 385 -6.80 -1.54 -11.04
CA ARG A 385 -7.93 -0.59 -11.03
C ARG A 385 -9.23 -1.26 -10.61
N GLN A 386 -9.48 -2.48 -11.08
CA GLN A 386 -10.67 -3.24 -10.72
C GLN A 386 -10.66 -3.67 -9.24
N ILE A 387 -9.50 -4.09 -8.71
CA ILE A 387 -9.33 -4.37 -7.28
C ILE A 387 -9.61 -3.13 -6.44
N VAL A 388 -9.01 -1.98 -6.80
CA VAL A 388 -9.21 -0.72 -6.08
C VAL A 388 -10.69 -0.32 -6.09
N SER A 389 -11.37 -0.40 -7.22
CA SER A 389 -12.82 -0.10 -7.31
C SER A 389 -13.66 -1.02 -6.41
N ASN A 390 -13.30 -2.31 -6.32
CA ASN A 390 -13.98 -3.26 -5.45
C ASN A 390 -13.71 -2.97 -3.97
N LEU A 391 -12.49 -2.59 -3.61
CA LEU A 391 -12.13 -2.18 -2.25
C LEU A 391 -12.86 -0.89 -1.85
N GLU A 392 -12.97 0.10 -2.72
CA GLU A 392 -13.75 1.33 -2.47
C GLU A 392 -15.24 1.01 -2.23
N LYS A 393 -15.83 0.10 -3.01
CA LYS A 393 -17.22 -0.36 -2.79
C LYS A 393 -17.37 -1.07 -1.45
N LYS A 394 -16.41 -1.91 -1.06
CA LYS A 394 -16.40 -2.58 0.25
C LYS A 394 -16.26 -1.58 1.40
N GLN A 395 -15.36 -0.60 1.27
CA GLN A 395 -15.18 0.45 2.27
C GLN A 395 -16.47 1.23 2.50
N LYS A 396 -17.15 1.65 1.43
CA LYS A 396 -18.45 2.33 1.53
C LYS A 396 -19.51 1.48 2.23
N LYS A 397 -19.54 0.16 1.97
CA LYS A 397 -20.43 -0.77 2.68
C LYS A 397 -20.09 -0.88 4.17
N PHE A 398 -18.81 -0.96 4.53
CA PHE A 398 -18.39 -1.00 5.92
C PHE A 398 -18.74 0.30 6.66
N ASP A 399 -18.52 1.45 6.03
CA ASP A 399 -18.89 2.75 6.63
C ASP A 399 -20.41 2.86 6.84
N GLN A 400 -21.20 2.36 5.87
CA GLN A 400 -22.65 2.28 6.00
C GLN A 400 -23.07 1.36 7.16
N MET A 401 -22.56 0.12 7.21
CA MET A 401 -22.88 -0.83 8.29
C MET A 401 -22.47 -0.29 9.66
N LEU A 402 -21.31 0.38 9.77
CA LEU A 402 -20.88 1.01 11.01
C LEU A 402 -21.82 2.14 11.45
N SER A 403 -22.34 2.92 10.51
CA SER A 403 -23.32 3.97 10.80
C SER A 403 -24.66 3.38 11.26
N GLU A 404 -25.12 2.30 10.61
CA GLU A 404 -26.34 1.58 10.99
C GLU A 404 -26.19 0.98 12.39
N GLU A 405 -25.07 0.32 12.67
CA GLU A 405 -24.80 -0.30 13.97
C GLU A 405 -24.69 0.73 15.10
N LYS A 406 -24.08 1.88 14.84
CA LYS A 406 -24.09 3.01 15.79
C LYS A 406 -25.50 3.52 16.06
N SER A 407 -26.34 3.60 15.03
CA SER A 407 -27.75 3.99 15.21
C SER A 407 -28.54 2.96 16.01
N ILE A 408 -28.30 1.67 15.78
CA ILE A 408 -28.94 0.57 16.52
C ILE A 408 -28.49 0.60 17.98
N SER A 409 -27.19 0.73 18.23
CA SER A 409 -26.61 0.85 19.56
C SER A 409 -27.20 2.03 20.35
N SER A 410 -27.35 3.19 19.70
CA SER A 410 -28.01 4.36 20.32
C SER A 410 -29.46 4.08 20.70
N ARG A 411 -30.23 3.40 19.83
CA ARG A 411 -31.62 3.02 20.14
C ARG A 411 -31.68 2.06 21.32
N TYR A 412 -30.79 1.07 21.41
CA TYR A 412 -30.75 0.16 22.56
C TYR A 412 -30.36 0.87 23.85
N ALA A 413 -29.49 1.87 23.80
CA ALA A 413 -29.19 2.70 24.96
C ALA A 413 -30.43 3.48 25.42
N GLU A 414 -31.17 4.11 24.49
CA GLU A 414 -32.42 4.82 24.80
C GLU A 414 -33.50 3.89 25.36
N GLU A 415 -33.67 2.70 24.79
CA GLU A 415 -34.62 1.69 25.28
C GLU A 415 -34.25 1.18 26.67
N ARG A 416 -32.96 0.95 26.93
CA ARG A 416 -32.46 0.58 28.27
C ARG A 416 -32.75 1.67 29.29
N ASP A 417 -32.45 2.92 28.97
CA ASP A 417 -32.64 4.05 29.88
C ASP A 417 -34.14 4.28 30.16
N ARG A 418 -35.00 4.07 29.15
CA ARG A 418 -36.46 4.09 29.33
C ARG A 418 -36.94 2.95 30.23
N ALA A 419 -36.45 1.73 30.02
CA ALA A 419 -36.79 0.58 30.85
C ALA A 419 -36.33 0.76 32.31
N GLU A 420 -35.15 1.36 32.53
CA GLU A 420 -34.66 1.70 33.87
C GLU A 420 -35.54 2.77 34.53
N ALA A 421 -35.98 3.79 33.79
CA ALA A 421 -36.90 4.79 34.31
C ALA A 421 -38.25 4.18 34.71
N GLU A 422 -38.82 3.30 33.88
CA GLU A 422 -40.06 2.57 34.20
C GLU A 422 -39.89 1.66 35.42
N ALA A 423 -38.73 1.01 35.59
CA ALA A 423 -38.44 0.19 36.75
C ALA A 423 -38.43 1.03 38.04
N ARG A 424 -37.78 2.20 38.02
CA ARG A 424 -37.77 3.14 39.16
C ARG A 424 -39.16 3.69 39.47
N GLU A 425 -39.98 3.95 38.45
CA GLU A 425 -41.36 4.37 38.64
C GLU A 425 -42.19 3.26 39.31
N LYS A 426 -42.06 2.01 38.85
CA LYS A 426 -42.73 0.86 39.45
C LYS A 426 -42.28 0.62 40.89
N GLU A 427 -40.99 0.75 41.19
CA GLU A 427 -40.45 0.68 42.55
C GLU A 427 -41.06 1.76 43.44
N THR A 428 -41.14 3.00 42.95
CA THR A 428 -41.79 4.10 43.66
C THR A 428 -43.26 3.80 43.95
N ARG A 429 -44.00 3.26 42.97
CA ARG A 429 -45.41 2.85 43.16
C ARG A 429 -45.55 1.73 44.20
N MET A 430 -44.64 0.75 44.22
CA MET A 430 -44.66 -0.30 45.24
C MET A 430 -44.44 0.27 46.65
N LEU A 431 -43.51 1.21 46.81
CA LEU A 431 -43.28 1.89 48.09
C LEU A 431 -44.51 2.67 48.55
N THR A 432 -45.21 3.34 47.63
CA THR A 432 -46.47 4.04 47.95
C THR A 432 -47.55 3.06 48.40
N LEU A 433 -47.77 1.96 47.65
CA LEU A 433 -48.76 0.94 48.02
C LEU A 433 -48.42 0.25 49.34
N ALA A 434 -47.14 0.01 49.63
CA ALA A 434 -46.71 -0.54 50.91
C ALA A 434 -47.09 0.38 52.08
N ARG A 435 -46.90 1.69 51.93
CA ARG A 435 -47.31 2.68 52.94
C ARG A 435 -48.84 2.74 53.10
N GLU A 436 -49.59 2.67 52.01
CA GLU A 436 -51.06 2.62 52.07
C GLU A 436 -51.57 1.35 52.75
N LEU A 437 -50.88 0.22 52.56
CA LEU A 437 -51.22 -1.03 53.23
C LEU A 437 -50.93 -0.98 54.73
N GLU A 438 -49.83 -0.35 55.13
CA GLU A 438 -49.48 -0.11 56.53
C GLU A 438 -50.55 0.73 57.22
N THR A 439 -50.96 1.86 56.61
CA THR A 439 -52.01 2.72 57.19
C THR A 439 -53.36 2.04 57.31
N LEU A 440 -53.75 1.20 56.33
CA LEU A 440 -54.97 0.39 56.42
C LEU A 440 -54.89 -0.68 57.50
N THR A 441 -53.69 -1.22 57.75
CA THR A 441 -53.46 -2.21 58.80
C THR A 441 -53.60 -1.57 60.17
N ASP A 442 -53.02 -0.39 60.39
CA ASP A 442 -53.16 0.38 61.62
C ASP A 442 -54.64 0.72 61.92
N LEU A 443 -55.38 1.16 60.90
CA LEU A 443 -56.80 1.48 61.03
C LEU A 443 -57.63 0.24 61.41
N LYS A 444 -57.29 -0.92 60.85
CA LYS A 444 -57.94 -2.19 61.21
C LYS A 444 -57.68 -2.55 62.67
N GLU A 445 -56.43 -2.43 63.12
CA GLU A 445 -56.10 -2.71 64.53
C GLU A 445 -56.84 -1.77 65.49
N GLU A 446 -56.98 -0.50 65.12
CA GLU A 446 -57.76 0.47 65.89
C GLU A 446 -59.24 0.07 65.99
N LEU A 447 -59.85 -0.36 64.88
CA LEU A 447 -61.23 -0.87 64.87
C LEU A 447 -61.39 -2.15 65.72
N ASP A 448 -60.41 -3.05 65.71
CA ASP A 448 -60.43 -4.26 66.53
C ASP A 448 -60.31 -3.95 68.03
N ARG A 449 -59.51 -2.94 68.41
CA ARG A 449 -59.45 -2.44 69.80
C ARG A 449 -60.79 -1.85 70.24
N ASN A 450 -61.41 -1.02 69.40
CA ASN A 450 -62.71 -0.41 69.69
C ASN A 450 -63.83 -1.46 69.83
N ASN A 451 -63.84 -2.51 69.00
CA ASN A 451 -64.79 -3.62 69.13
C ASN A 451 -64.63 -4.41 70.42
N LYS A 452 -63.38 -4.60 70.90
CA LYS A 452 -63.13 -5.28 72.18
C LYS A 452 -63.64 -4.45 73.36
N LEU A 453 -63.44 -3.14 73.33
CA LEU A 453 -63.94 -2.22 74.36
C LEU A 453 -65.46 -2.27 74.47
N LEU A 454 -66.17 -2.18 73.34
CA LEU A 454 -67.64 -2.23 73.32
C LEU A 454 -68.21 -3.57 73.82
N ARG A 455 -67.49 -4.68 73.62
CA ARG A 455 -67.89 -6.00 74.18
C ARG A 455 -67.69 -6.07 75.69
N ALA A 456 -66.59 -5.52 76.20
CA ALA A 456 -66.34 -5.47 77.64
C ALA A 456 -67.40 -4.63 78.37
N GLU A 457 -67.78 -3.47 77.79
CA GLU A 457 -68.85 -2.63 78.34
C GLU A 457 -70.22 -3.33 78.37
N MET A 458 -70.51 -4.18 77.38
CA MET A 458 -71.72 -5.01 77.38
C MET A 458 -71.72 -6.07 78.48
N GLU A 459 -70.58 -6.71 78.73
CA GLU A 459 -70.44 -7.75 79.76
C GLU A 459 -70.56 -7.16 81.18
N ASP A 460 -69.99 -5.97 81.41
CA ASP A 460 -70.06 -5.26 82.68
C ASP A 460 -71.50 -4.84 83.06
N LEU A 461 -72.30 -4.41 82.08
CA LEU A 461 -73.71 -4.04 82.29
C LEU A 461 -74.59 -5.25 82.64
N VAL A 462 -74.25 -6.44 82.17
CA VAL A 462 -74.97 -7.69 82.48
C VAL A 462 -74.61 -8.18 83.89
N SER A 463 -73.35 -8.00 84.30
CA SER A 463 -72.85 -8.38 85.63
C SER A 463 -73.43 -7.53 86.77
N SER A 464 -73.69 -6.24 86.53
CA SER A 464 -74.25 -5.30 87.52
C SER A 464 -75.65 -5.66 88.04
N LYS A 465 -76.37 -6.61 87.42
CA LYS A 465 -77.78 -6.90 87.72
C LYS A 465 -77.99 -7.98 88.79
N ASP A 466 -77.00 -8.82 89.10
CA ASP A 466 -77.24 -10.10 89.83
C ASP A 466 -76.73 -10.19 91.30
N ASP A 467 -76.01 -9.22 91.89
CA ASP A 467 -75.23 -9.51 93.13
C ASP A 467 -75.27 -8.47 94.30
N VAL A 468 -76.45 -8.00 94.73
CA VAL A 468 -76.59 -7.07 95.90
C VAL A 468 -76.39 -7.76 97.28
N GLY A 469 -76.32 -9.09 97.39
CA GLY A 469 -76.33 -9.82 98.68
C GLY A 469 -75.00 -10.31 99.27
N LYS A 470 -73.88 -10.27 98.53
CA LYS A 470 -72.60 -10.94 98.90
C LYS A 470 -71.44 -9.99 99.31
N SER A 471 -71.70 -8.71 99.58
CA SER A 471 -70.68 -7.64 99.51
C SER A 471 -69.64 -7.51 100.64
N VAL A 472 -69.63 -8.34 101.69
CA VAL A 472 -68.71 -8.14 102.83
C VAL A 472 -67.53 -9.13 102.84
N HIS A 473 -67.71 -10.37 102.36
CA HIS A 473 -66.65 -11.38 102.38
C HIS A 473 -65.69 -11.26 101.19
N ASP A 474 -66.15 -10.68 100.08
CA ASP A 474 -65.34 -10.50 98.86
C ASP A 474 -64.33 -9.34 98.98
N LEU A 475 -64.54 -8.39 99.91
CA LEU A 475 -63.63 -7.26 100.12
C LEU A 475 -62.26 -7.68 100.71
N GLU A 476 -62.22 -8.66 101.61
CA GLU A 476 -60.96 -9.18 102.17
C GLU A 476 -60.18 -10.05 101.19
N LYS A 477 -60.88 -10.76 100.31
CA LYS A 477 -60.26 -11.58 99.25
C LYS A 477 -59.74 -10.71 98.10
N SER A 478 -60.48 -9.67 97.74
CA SER A 478 -60.07 -8.65 96.75
C SER A 478 -58.81 -7.90 97.19
N LYS A 479 -58.70 -7.53 98.48
CA LYS A 479 -57.51 -6.86 99.01
C LYS A 479 -56.22 -7.70 98.83
N ARG A 480 -56.25 -8.99 99.17
CA ARG A 480 -55.08 -9.88 99.00
C ARG A 480 -54.76 -10.14 97.53
N SER A 481 -55.77 -10.25 96.66
CA SER A 481 -55.57 -10.39 95.22
C SER A 481 -54.96 -9.13 94.61
N MET A 482 -55.36 -7.95 95.07
CA MET A 482 -54.79 -6.67 94.64
C MET A 482 -53.36 -6.49 95.13
N GLU A 483 -53.03 -6.89 96.36
CA GLU A 483 -51.65 -6.87 96.88
C GLU A 483 -50.73 -7.80 96.07
N GLN A 484 -51.22 -8.98 95.66
CA GLN A 484 -50.47 -9.89 94.79
C GLN A 484 -50.31 -9.35 93.36
N GLN A 485 -51.36 -8.79 92.77
CA GLN A 485 -51.27 -8.13 91.46
C GLN A 485 -50.33 -6.93 91.48
N LEU A 486 -50.28 -6.18 92.59
CA LEU A 486 -49.37 -5.04 92.72
C LEU A 486 -47.91 -5.49 92.82
N GLU A 487 -47.64 -6.62 93.48
CA GLU A 487 -46.30 -7.22 93.52
C GLU A 487 -45.91 -7.82 92.15
N GLU A 488 -46.80 -8.51 91.45
CA GLU A 488 -46.58 -9.02 90.09
C GLU A 488 -46.31 -7.89 89.09
N MET A 489 -47.04 -6.76 89.20
CA MET A 489 -46.80 -5.58 88.37
C MET A 489 -45.47 -4.88 88.70
N ARG A 490 -44.99 -4.95 89.96
CA ARG A 490 -43.66 -4.45 90.32
C ARG A 490 -42.56 -5.30 89.71
N THR A 491 -42.69 -6.62 89.77
CA THR A 491 -41.70 -7.52 89.16
C THR A 491 -41.66 -7.35 87.64
N GLN A 492 -42.82 -7.20 86.99
CA GLN A 492 -42.87 -6.91 85.55
C GLN A 492 -42.28 -5.54 85.20
N LEU A 493 -42.45 -4.53 86.06
CA LEU A 493 -41.80 -3.23 85.86
C LEU A 493 -40.28 -3.35 86.00
N GLU A 494 -39.77 -4.08 86.99
CA GLU A 494 -38.34 -4.35 87.15
C GLU A 494 -37.76 -5.12 85.94
N GLU A 495 -38.46 -6.14 85.45
CA GLU A 495 -38.05 -6.89 84.25
C GLU A 495 -38.03 -6.02 82.99
N LEU A 496 -39.02 -5.13 82.82
CA LEU A 496 -39.06 -4.18 81.70
C LEU A 496 -37.97 -3.10 81.82
N GLU A 497 -37.63 -2.67 83.03
CA GLU A 497 -36.52 -1.74 83.29
C GLU A 497 -35.17 -2.41 82.95
N ASP A 498 -34.96 -3.67 83.31
CA ASP A 498 -33.77 -4.45 82.96
C ASP A 498 -33.65 -4.68 81.44
N GLU A 499 -34.76 -5.02 80.77
CA GLU A 499 -34.79 -5.16 79.31
C GLU A 499 -34.51 -3.82 78.60
N LEU A 500 -35.12 -2.73 79.07
CA LEU A 500 -34.85 -1.39 78.56
C LEU A 500 -33.37 -1.06 78.69
N GLN A 501 -32.77 -1.30 79.86
CA GLN A 501 -31.35 -1.05 80.07
C GLN A 501 -30.45 -1.91 79.17
N ALA A 502 -30.79 -3.17 78.93
CA ALA A 502 -30.07 -4.03 77.99
C ALA A 502 -30.16 -3.50 76.53
N THR A 503 -31.32 -2.96 76.13
CA THR A 503 -31.48 -2.35 74.79
C THR A 503 -30.72 -1.04 74.65
N GLU A 504 -30.67 -0.22 75.71
CA GLU A 504 -29.89 1.02 75.73
C GLU A 504 -28.39 0.74 75.64
N ASP A 505 -27.89 -0.28 76.36
CA ASP A 505 -26.50 -0.72 76.27
C ASP A 505 -26.16 -1.28 74.87
N ALA A 506 -27.06 -2.04 74.26
CA ALA A 506 -26.89 -2.52 72.88
C ALA A 506 -26.85 -1.37 71.87
N LYS A 507 -27.69 -0.35 72.05
CA LYS A 507 -27.70 0.87 71.25
C LYS A 507 -26.39 1.62 71.37
N LEU A 508 -25.87 1.82 72.59
CA LEU A 508 -24.59 2.51 72.82
C LEU A 508 -23.42 1.75 72.16
N ARG A 509 -23.42 0.42 72.19
CA ARG A 509 -22.41 -0.39 71.49
C ARG A 509 -22.48 -0.22 69.98
N LEU A 510 -23.68 -0.21 69.40
CA LEU A 510 -23.86 0.04 67.96
C LEU A 510 -23.41 1.46 67.59
N GLU A 511 -23.66 2.45 68.43
CA GLU A 511 -23.26 3.83 68.21
C GLU A 511 -21.73 4.00 68.26
N VAL A 512 -21.05 3.36 69.22
CA VAL A 512 -19.58 3.33 69.27
C VAL A 512 -19.00 2.60 68.06
N ASN A 513 -19.58 1.48 67.64
CA ASN A 513 -19.14 0.75 66.43
C ASN A 513 -19.32 1.59 65.16
N MET A 514 -20.42 2.33 65.05
CA MET A 514 -20.66 3.25 63.95
C MET A 514 -19.61 4.37 63.94
N GLN A 515 -19.28 4.96 65.09
CA GLN A 515 -18.23 5.98 65.17
C GLN A 515 -16.84 5.42 64.82
N ALA A 516 -16.52 4.19 65.23
CA ALA A 516 -15.28 3.51 64.86
C ALA A 516 -15.18 3.25 63.35
N MET A 517 -16.26 2.77 62.73
CA MET A 517 -16.36 2.56 61.28
C MET A 517 -16.25 3.87 60.51
N LYS A 518 -16.86 4.95 61.02
CA LYS A 518 -16.73 6.29 60.43
C LYS A 518 -15.29 6.79 60.49
N ALA A 519 -14.62 6.67 61.63
CA ALA A 519 -13.21 7.05 61.77
C ALA A 519 -12.28 6.18 60.90
N GLN A 520 -12.59 4.89 60.71
CA GLN A 520 -11.87 4.04 59.77
C GLN A 520 -12.08 4.48 58.32
N TYR A 521 -13.32 4.79 57.93
CA TYR A 521 -13.63 5.29 56.60
C TYR A 521 -12.92 6.61 56.30
N GLU A 522 -12.86 7.54 57.25
CA GLU A 522 -12.13 8.81 57.10
C GLU A 522 -10.62 8.59 56.90
N ARG A 523 -10.00 7.64 57.62
CA ARG A 523 -8.58 7.27 57.40
C ARG A 523 -8.35 6.60 56.04
N ASP A 524 -9.24 5.70 55.64
CA ASP A 524 -9.15 5.02 54.34
C ASP A 524 -9.33 5.99 53.18
N LEU A 525 -10.22 6.98 53.33
CA LEU A 525 -10.43 8.06 52.38
C LEU A 525 -9.16 8.91 52.24
N GLN A 526 -8.59 9.36 53.37
CA GLN A 526 -7.34 10.12 53.38
C GLN A 526 -6.18 9.34 52.75
N GLY A 527 -6.03 8.04 53.06
CA GLY A 527 -5.00 7.20 52.45
C GLY A 527 -5.18 7.02 50.94
N ARG A 528 -6.43 7.01 50.44
CA ARG A 528 -6.71 6.99 48.99
C ARG A 528 -6.35 8.32 48.33
N ASP A 529 -6.63 9.44 48.99
CA ASP A 529 -6.31 10.77 48.48
C ASP A 529 -4.79 10.97 48.38
N GLU A 530 -4.03 10.56 49.40
CA GLU A 530 -2.56 10.60 49.38
C GLU A 530 -1.97 9.72 48.26
N LEU A 531 -2.55 8.53 48.03
CA LEU A 531 -2.12 7.63 46.96
C LEU A 531 -2.51 8.18 45.56
N GLY A 532 -3.61 8.94 45.48
CA GLY A 532 -4.01 9.69 44.29
C GLY A 532 -3.04 10.83 43.97
N GLU A 533 -2.67 11.62 44.99
CA GLU A 533 -1.66 12.69 44.93
C GLU A 533 -0.30 12.14 44.47
N GLU A 534 0.14 11.01 45.01
CA GLU A 534 1.43 10.41 44.65
C GLU A 534 1.46 9.90 43.21
N LYS A 535 0.37 9.27 42.74
CA LYS A 535 0.22 8.92 41.32
C LYS A 535 0.21 10.14 40.42
N LYS A 536 -0.45 11.23 40.83
CA LYS A 536 -0.46 12.49 40.08
C LYS A 536 0.96 13.07 39.96
N ARG A 537 1.76 13.03 41.02
CA ARG A 537 3.17 13.45 40.99
C ARG A 537 4.02 12.58 40.06
N GLN A 538 3.82 11.26 40.06
CA GLN A 538 4.52 10.35 39.15
C GLN A 538 4.15 10.60 37.69
N LEU A 539 2.85 10.76 37.39
CA LEU A 539 2.38 11.08 36.04
C LEU A 539 2.92 12.42 35.55
N LEU A 540 2.95 13.45 36.41
CA LEU A 540 3.55 14.75 36.06
C LEU A 540 5.06 14.65 35.78
N LYS A 541 5.78 13.78 36.49
CA LYS A 541 7.19 13.51 36.22
C LYS A 541 7.38 12.85 34.86
N GLN A 542 6.58 11.84 34.52
CA GLN A 542 6.62 11.17 33.22
C GLN A 542 6.28 12.12 32.07
N VAL A 543 5.29 13.00 32.25
CA VAL A 543 4.95 14.02 31.25
C VAL A 543 6.14 14.95 31.00
N ARG A 544 6.82 15.42 32.06
CA ARG A 544 8.02 16.26 31.92
C ARG A 544 9.19 15.55 31.22
N GLU A 545 9.38 14.26 31.49
CA GLU A 545 10.39 13.44 30.81
C GLU A 545 10.06 13.32 29.31
N MET A 546 8.81 13.02 28.95
CA MET A 546 8.37 12.97 27.54
C MET A 546 8.42 14.34 26.85
N GLU A 547 8.11 15.44 27.56
CA GLU A 547 8.24 16.81 27.03
C GLU A 547 9.70 17.14 26.69
N LEU A 548 10.65 16.74 27.54
CA LEU A 548 12.08 16.92 27.28
C LEU A 548 12.57 16.06 26.10
N GLU A 549 12.12 14.82 25.99
CA GLU A 549 12.43 13.95 24.85
C GLU A 549 11.89 14.54 23.54
N LEU A 550 10.65 15.04 23.54
CA LEU A 550 10.05 15.71 22.38
C LEU A 550 10.77 17.02 22.00
N GLU A 551 11.26 17.79 22.98
CA GLU A 551 12.07 18.97 22.69
C GLU A 551 13.42 18.61 22.06
N ASP A 552 14.06 17.54 22.52
CA ASP A 552 15.33 17.09 21.96
C ASP A 552 15.15 16.48 20.56
N GLU A 553 14.07 15.74 20.30
CA GLU A 553 13.70 15.30 18.95
C GLU A 553 13.43 16.48 18.02
N ARG A 554 12.74 17.54 18.50
CA ARG A 554 12.53 18.77 17.72
C ARG A 554 13.85 19.45 17.37
N LYS A 555 14.80 19.52 18.31
CA LYS A 555 16.15 20.06 18.04
C LYS A 555 16.89 19.22 17.01
N GLN A 556 16.89 17.89 17.15
CA GLN A 556 17.52 16.97 16.19
C GLN A 556 16.90 17.09 14.79
N ARG A 557 15.57 17.16 14.70
CA ARG A 557 14.85 17.37 13.44
C ARG A 557 15.21 18.71 12.79
N SER A 558 15.38 19.77 13.58
CA SER A 558 15.84 21.07 13.09
C SER A 558 17.25 21.00 12.51
N VAL A 559 18.18 20.31 13.19
CA VAL A 559 19.55 20.08 12.70
C VAL A 559 19.55 19.26 11.41
N ALA A 560 18.74 18.19 11.34
CA ALA A 560 18.60 17.38 10.13
C ALA A 560 18.03 18.18 8.95
N MET A 561 17.03 19.04 9.20
CA MET A 561 16.46 19.94 8.19
C MET A 561 17.49 20.97 7.69
N ALA A 562 18.31 21.51 8.59
CA ALA A 562 19.39 22.43 8.21
C ALA A 562 20.46 21.73 7.34
N ALA A 563 20.86 20.51 7.70
CA ALA A 563 21.78 19.70 6.91
C ALA A 563 21.21 19.36 5.52
N ARG A 564 19.92 19.00 5.45
CA ARG A 564 19.23 18.77 4.17
C ARG A 564 19.21 20.02 3.29
N LYS A 565 18.87 21.18 3.85
CA LYS A 565 18.89 22.46 3.09
C LYS A 565 20.28 22.79 2.56
N LYS A 566 21.32 22.49 3.33
CA LYS A 566 22.70 22.65 2.87
C LYS A 566 23.01 21.74 1.69
N MET A 567 22.65 20.45 1.77
CA MET A 567 22.85 19.53 0.64
C MET A 567 22.03 19.93 -0.59
N GLU A 568 20.81 20.44 -0.43
CA GLU A 568 19.99 20.96 -1.54
C GLU A 568 20.63 22.21 -2.19
N LEU A 569 21.33 23.04 -1.42
CA LEU A 569 22.11 24.17 -1.95
C LEU A 569 23.36 23.69 -2.69
N ASP A 570 24.15 22.81 -2.08
CA ASP A 570 25.35 22.24 -2.69
C ASP A 570 25.01 21.54 -4.02
N LEU A 571 23.88 20.83 -4.08
CA LEU A 571 23.40 20.17 -5.30
C LEU A 571 23.04 21.18 -6.39
N LYS A 572 22.38 22.30 -6.05
CA LYS A 572 22.09 23.38 -7.01
C LYS A 572 23.36 24.07 -7.52
N GLU A 573 24.36 24.24 -6.66
CA GLU A 573 25.66 24.80 -7.07
C GLU A 573 26.39 23.85 -8.03
N LEU A 574 26.34 22.54 -7.78
CA LEU A 574 26.88 21.53 -8.69
C LEU A 574 26.13 21.47 -10.03
N GLU A 575 24.79 21.54 -10.02
CA GLU A 575 23.99 21.64 -11.24
C GLU A 575 24.37 22.86 -12.07
N ALA A 576 24.50 24.04 -11.44
CA ALA A 576 24.94 25.26 -12.11
C ALA A 576 26.36 25.14 -12.67
N ALA A 577 27.27 24.47 -11.96
CA ALA A 577 28.63 24.20 -12.43
C ALA A 577 28.65 23.26 -13.64
N ILE A 578 27.80 22.22 -13.65
CA ILE A 578 27.65 21.29 -14.78
C ILE A 578 27.08 22.03 -16.00
N ASP A 579 26.07 22.87 -15.82
CA ASP A 579 25.51 23.68 -16.91
C ASP A 579 26.55 24.63 -17.51
N GLN A 580 27.37 25.25 -16.68
CA GLN A 580 28.46 26.11 -17.15
C GLN A 580 29.53 25.29 -17.89
N ALA A 581 29.90 24.12 -17.38
CA ALA A 581 30.84 23.22 -18.04
C ALA A 581 30.32 22.75 -19.42
N ASN A 582 29.02 22.45 -19.53
CA ASN A 582 28.37 22.09 -20.79
C ASN A 582 28.37 23.23 -21.79
N LYS A 583 28.06 24.47 -21.36
CA LYS A 583 28.17 25.66 -22.21
C LYS A 583 29.60 25.85 -22.73
N ASN A 584 30.59 25.76 -21.85
CA ASN A 584 32.00 25.87 -22.23
C ASN A 584 32.41 24.78 -23.24
N ARG A 585 31.92 23.54 -23.05
CA ARG A 585 32.14 22.43 -23.99
C ARG A 585 31.51 22.70 -25.36
N ASP A 586 30.30 23.23 -25.39
CA ASP A 586 29.60 23.55 -26.64
C ASP A 586 30.27 24.72 -27.39
N GLU A 587 30.79 25.72 -26.66
CA GLU A 587 31.63 26.77 -27.22
C GLU A 587 32.94 26.23 -27.79
N ALA A 588 33.62 25.33 -27.08
CA ALA A 588 34.81 24.65 -27.57
C ALA A 588 34.53 23.81 -28.83
N LEU A 589 33.39 23.12 -28.89
CA LEU A 589 32.95 22.38 -30.08
C LEU A 589 32.65 23.31 -31.26
N LYS A 590 32.05 24.48 -31.03
CA LYS A 590 31.84 25.49 -32.07
C LYS A 590 33.18 26.04 -32.60
N GLN A 591 34.14 26.31 -31.71
CA GLN A 591 35.48 26.73 -32.10
C GLN A 591 36.21 25.64 -32.91
N LEU A 592 36.12 24.38 -32.48
CA LEU A 592 36.69 23.24 -33.21
C LEU A 592 36.10 23.14 -34.63
N LYS A 593 34.78 23.25 -34.78
CA LYS A 593 34.11 23.25 -36.09
C LYS A 593 34.56 24.42 -36.96
N LYS A 594 34.75 25.60 -36.37
CA LYS A 594 35.26 26.79 -37.09
C LYS A 594 36.68 26.55 -37.60
N ILE A 595 37.57 26.00 -36.78
CA ILE A 595 38.95 25.67 -37.17
C ILE A 595 38.97 24.58 -38.24
N GLN A 596 38.12 23.56 -38.13
CA GLN A 596 37.99 22.52 -39.17
C GLN A 596 37.50 23.08 -40.50
N ALA A 597 36.56 24.04 -40.49
CA ALA A 597 36.11 24.72 -41.71
C ALA A 597 37.25 25.55 -42.32
N GLN A 598 37.95 26.34 -41.52
CA GLN A 598 39.12 27.12 -41.97
C GLN A 598 40.22 26.21 -42.56
N MET A 599 40.47 25.04 -41.97
CA MET A 599 41.43 24.08 -42.50
C MET A 599 40.99 23.52 -43.87
N LYS A 600 39.69 23.27 -44.08
CA LYS A 600 39.16 22.86 -45.38
C LYS A 600 39.29 23.95 -46.43
N ASP A 601 39.03 25.20 -46.06
CA ASP A 601 39.18 26.34 -46.97
C ASP A 601 40.64 26.50 -47.42
N VAL A 602 41.60 26.42 -46.48
CA VAL A 602 43.04 26.46 -46.80
C VAL A 602 43.46 25.28 -47.68
N LEU A 603 42.95 24.07 -47.44
CA LEU A 603 43.21 22.91 -48.30
C LEU A 603 42.66 23.13 -49.71
N ARG A 604 41.50 23.79 -49.85
CA ARG A 604 40.92 24.11 -51.15
C ARG A 604 41.75 25.17 -51.89
N GLU A 605 42.18 26.22 -51.19
CA GLU A 605 43.09 27.23 -51.75
C GLU A 605 44.43 26.61 -52.19
N LEU A 606 44.95 25.63 -51.45
CA LEU A 606 46.15 24.87 -51.84
C LEU A 606 45.93 24.06 -53.12
N GLU A 607 44.77 23.42 -53.27
CA GLU A 607 44.42 22.67 -54.49
C GLU A 607 44.23 23.62 -55.68
N ASP A 608 43.53 24.74 -55.49
CA ASP A 608 43.32 25.77 -56.53
C ASP A 608 44.66 26.37 -57.00
N THR A 609 45.59 26.63 -56.08
CA THR A 609 46.94 27.10 -56.42
C THR A 609 47.80 26.03 -57.11
N ARG A 610 47.60 24.75 -56.76
CA ARG A 610 48.24 23.64 -57.46
C ARG A 610 47.73 23.52 -58.90
N VAL A 611 46.41 23.59 -59.10
CA VAL A 611 45.79 23.55 -60.42
C VAL A 611 46.25 24.73 -61.27
N SER A 612 46.25 25.96 -60.74
CA SER A 612 46.73 27.14 -61.49
C SER A 612 48.22 27.03 -61.85
N ARG A 613 49.04 26.43 -60.99
CA ARG A 613 50.45 26.15 -61.30
C ARG A 613 50.59 25.12 -62.43
N GLU A 614 49.76 24.07 -62.43
CA GLU A 614 49.74 23.08 -63.52
C GLU A 614 49.29 23.74 -64.85
N GLU A 615 48.27 24.59 -64.83
CA GLU A 615 47.82 25.37 -65.98
C GLU A 615 48.95 26.28 -66.53
N ILE A 616 49.62 27.05 -65.66
CA ILE A 616 50.76 27.90 -66.05
C ILE A 616 51.88 27.05 -66.67
N LEU A 617 52.16 25.86 -66.12
CA LEU A 617 53.18 24.96 -66.67
C LEU A 617 52.78 24.46 -68.07
N THR A 618 51.51 24.11 -68.28
CA THR A 618 51.02 23.69 -69.62
C THR A 618 51.13 24.84 -70.62
N GLN A 619 50.74 26.05 -70.22
CA GLN A 619 50.79 27.23 -71.07
C GLN A 619 52.24 27.65 -71.38
N SER A 620 53.15 27.48 -70.41
CA SER A 620 54.59 27.66 -70.64
C SER A 620 55.13 26.67 -71.66
N LYS A 621 54.76 25.39 -71.60
CA LYS A 621 55.15 24.38 -72.60
C LYS A 621 54.58 24.68 -73.99
N GLU A 622 53.35 25.19 -74.07
CA GLU A 622 52.76 25.63 -75.34
C GLU A 622 53.47 26.84 -75.92
N ASN A 623 53.82 27.82 -75.09
CA ASN A 623 54.60 28.98 -75.50
C ASN A 623 56.01 28.57 -75.95
N GLU A 624 56.65 27.62 -75.27
CA GLU A 624 57.95 27.07 -75.69
C GLU A 624 57.85 26.38 -77.05
N LYS A 625 56.77 25.64 -77.32
CA LYS A 625 56.50 25.08 -78.67
C LYS A 625 56.30 26.16 -79.72
N LYS A 626 55.56 27.23 -79.40
CA LYS A 626 55.37 28.38 -80.29
C LYS A 626 56.69 29.08 -80.60
N ILE A 627 57.54 29.28 -79.60
CA ILE A 627 58.88 29.87 -79.78
C ILE A 627 59.70 28.98 -80.72
N LYS A 628 59.74 27.65 -80.51
CA LYS A 628 60.45 26.72 -81.41
C LYS A 628 59.90 26.74 -82.84
N SER A 629 58.59 26.90 -83.02
CA SER A 629 57.96 27.09 -84.33
C SER A 629 58.42 28.40 -84.99
N MET A 630 58.40 29.50 -84.24
CA MET A 630 58.86 30.81 -84.73
C MET A 630 60.36 30.82 -85.04
N GLU A 631 61.18 30.10 -84.26
CA GLU A 631 62.61 29.92 -84.54
C GLU A 631 62.83 29.15 -85.85
N ALA A 632 62.04 28.09 -86.11
CA ALA A 632 62.07 27.36 -87.37
C ALA A 632 61.61 28.23 -88.55
N GLU A 633 60.53 28.99 -88.39
CA GLU A 633 60.05 29.96 -89.39
C GLU A 633 61.08 31.05 -89.65
N MET A 634 61.79 31.54 -88.62
CA MET A 634 62.85 32.52 -88.77
C MET A 634 64.04 31.96 -89.57
N ILE A 635 64.44 30.72 -89.33
CA ILE A 635 65.49 30.05 -90.12
C ILE A 635 65.05 29.92 -91.58
N GLN A 636 63.79 29.51 -91.82
CA GLN A 636 63.24 29.42 -93.17
C GLN A 636 63.23 30.79 -93.88
N LEU A 637 62.80 31.85 -93.20
CA LEU A 637 62.83 33.21 -93.73
C LEU A 637 64.25 33.72 -93.98
N GLN A 638 65.25 33.30 -93.19
CA GLN A 638 66.66 33.60 -93.44
C GLN A 638 67.18 32.88 -94.69
N GLU A 639 66.76 31.64 -94.93
CA GLU A 639 67.08 30.91 -96.16
C GLU A 639 66.43 31.55 -97.39
N GLU A 640 65.15 31.95 -97.28
CA GLU A 640 64.43 32.70 -98.30
C GLU A 640 65.07 34.07 -98.58
N LEU A 641 65.52 34.79 -97.54
CA LEU A 641 66.27 36.04 -97.68
C LEU A 641 67.61 35.81 -98.40
N ALA A 642 68.36 34.77 -98.04
CA ALA A 642 69.61 34.43 -98.72
C ALA A 642 69.38 34.05 -100.20
N ALA A 643 68.26 33.38 -100.50
CA ALA A 643 67.83 33.13 -101.88
C ALA A 643 67.47 34.41 -102.62
N ALA A 644 66.72 35.31 -101.98
CA ALA A 644 66.37 36.63 -102.53
C ALA A 644 67.61 37.52 -102.73
N GLU A 645 68.63 37.45 -101.87
CA GLU A 645 69.90 38.17 -102.04
C GLU A 645 70.71 37.64 -103.22
N ARG A 646 70.68 36.33 -103.48
CA ARG A 646 71.26 35.76 -104.70
C ARG A 646 70.53 36.25 -105.95
N ALA A 647 69.19 36.22 -105.93
CA ALA A 647 68.38 36.75 -107.02
C ALA A 647 68.59 38.25 -107.24
N LYS A 648 68.73 39.04 -106.16
CA LYS A 648 69.06 40.47 -106.20
C LYS A 648 70.43 40.73 -106.80
N ARG A 649 71.47 39.93 -106.48
CA ARG A 649 72.80 40.06 -107.12
C ARG A 649 72.72 39.81 -108.62
N GLN A 650 71.88 38.86 -109.04
CA GLN A 650 71.59 38.57 -110.45
C GLN A 650 70.85 39.73 -111.14
N ALA A 651 69.86 40.32 -110.46
CA ALA A 651 69.15 41.51 -110.94
C ALA A 651 70.02 42.78 -110.90
N GLN A 652 71.04 42.86 -110.03
CA GLN A 652 72.00 43.97 -110.00
C GLN A 652 72.99 43.91 -111.16
N THR A 653 73.43 42.71 -111.57
CA THR A 653 74.18 42.55 -112.82
C THR A 653 73.35 42.96 -114.04
N GLU A 654 72.06 42.63 -114.08
CA GLU A 654 71.14 43.08 -115.14
C GLU A 654 70.86 44.60 -115.07
N ARG A 655 70.80 45.17 -113.86
CA ARG A 655 70.65 46.62 -113.65
C ARG A 655 71.90 47.38 -114.09
N ASP A 656 73.10 46.87 -113.83
CA ASP A 656 74.35 47.54 -114.21
C ASP A 656 74.55 47.55 -115.75
N GLU A 657 73.99 46.57 -116.47
CA GLU A 657 73.89 46.58 -117.93
C GLU A 657 72.87 47.62 -118.45
N LEU A 658 71.79 47.87 -117.69
CA LEU A 658 70.76 48.88 -118.03
C LEU A 658 71.10 50.30 -117.51
N GLN A 659 72.06 50.42 -116.59
CA GLN A 659 72.49 51.69 -115.97
C GLN A 659 73.40 52.53 -116.90
N ASP A 660 74.00 51.92 -117.92
CA ASP A 660 74.68 52.64 -119.01
C ASP A 660 73.69 53.28 -120.00
N GLU A 661 72.44 52.80 -120.07
CA GLU A 661 71.38 53.38 -120.91
C GLU A 661 70.57 54.50 -120.22
N ILE A 662 70.60 54.58 -118.89
CA ILE A 662 69.82 55.56 -118.09
C ILE A 662 70.73 56.65 -117.50
N ASN A 663 71.75 57.07 -118.26
CA ASN A 663 72.45 58.34 -118.04
C ASN A 663 71.74 59.54 -118.70
N ASN A 664 70.53 59.34 -119.24
CA ASN A 664 69.72 60.39 -119.84
C ASN A 664 68.48 60.72 -119.00
N GLN A 665 68.54 61.92 -118.43
CA GLN A 665 67.45 62.80 -118.02
C GLN A 665 67.14 62.93 -116.53
N ALA A 666 67.05 64.21 -116.17
CA ALA A 666 67.14 64.77 -114.85
C ALA A 666 65.80 65.38 -114.40
N ALA A 667 65.67 65.42 -113.07
CA ALA A 667 65.23 66.56 -112.25
C ALA A 667 63.73 66.94 -112.11
N LYS A 668 63.35 67.02 -110.82
CA LYS A 668 62.62 68.08 -110.09
C LYS A 668 61.09 68.18 -110.15
N GLY A 669 60.46 68.13 -108.96
CA GLY A 669 59.98 69.36 -108.29
C GLY A 669 58.47 69.56 -108.01
N ALA A 670 58.09 69.36 -106.74
CA ALA A 670 57.25 70.21 -105.85
C ALA A 670 55.71 70.40 -106.06
N LEU A 671 54.92 70.30 -104.96
CA LEU A 671 54.14 71.39 -104.31
C LEU A 671 52.89 70.92 -103.51
N GLY A 672 52.82 71.26 -102.21
CA GLY A 672 51.96 72.36 -101.72
C GLY A 672 50.44 72.21 -101.56
N SER A 673 49.80 71.06 -101.81
CA SER A 673 48.33 70.92 -101.71
C SER A 673 47.81 70.22 -100.44
N GLU A 674 48.67 69.59 -99.64
CA GLU A 674 48.27 68.63 -98.60
C GLU A 674 48.00 69.26 -97.21
N GLU A 675 48.58 70.43 -96.93
CA GLU A 675 48.45 71.05 -95.60
C GLU A 675 47.10 71.76 -95.37
N ARG A 676 46.35 72.08 -96.43
CA ARG A 676 45.06 72.78 -96.28
C ARG A 676 43.91 71.85 -95.88
N ARG A 677 43.87 70.62 -96.40
CA ARG A 677 42.86 69.59 -96.06
C ARG A 677 43.00 69.06 -94.63
N ARG A 678 44.21 69.11 -94.06
CA ARG A 678 44.50 68.58 -92.72
C ARG A 678 43.97 69.48 -91.60
N LEU A 679 43.86 70.79 -91.85
CA LEU A 679 43.38 71.75 -90.87
C LEU A 679 41.84 71.83 -90.82
N GLU A 680 41.15 71.60 -91.94
CA GLU A 680 39.67 71.54 -91.98
C GLU A 680 39.12 70.28 -91.27
N ALA A 681 39.79 69.14 -91.40
CA ALA A 681 39.40 67.89 -90.70
C ALA A 681 39.55 67.95 -89.17
N ARG A 682 40.45 68.80 -88.67
CA ARG A 682 40.72 68.95 -87.23
C ARG A 682 39.64 69.78 -86.51
N ILE A 683 38.96 70.67 -87.23
CA ILE A 683 37.91 71.53 -86.67
C ILE A 683 36.63 70.72 -86.46
N SER A 684 36.23 69.88 -87.42
CA SER A 684 35.04 69.04 -87.32
C SER A 684 35.10 68.03 -86.17
N GLN A 685 36.28 67.50 -85.85
CA GLN A 685 36.46 66.59 -84.70
C GLN A 685 36.26 67.28 -83.35
N LEU A 686 36.68 68.53 -83.22
CA LEU A 686 36.56 69.28 -81.97
C LEU A 686 35.14 69.75 -81.68
N GLU A 687 34.30 69.89 -82.72
CA GLU A 687 32.88 70.21 -82.56
C GLU A 687 32.08 68.97 -82.09
N GLU A 688 32.42 67.78 -82.61
CA GLU A 688 31.79 66.51 -82.22
C GLU A 688 32.15 66.12 -80.76
N GLU A 689 33.41 66.31 -80.36
CA GLU A 689 33.86 66.11 -78.96
C GLU A 689 33.16 67.06 -77.97
N LEU A 690 32.80 68.29 -78.40
CA LEU A 690 32.11 69.26 -77.56
C LEU A 690 30.63 68.91 -77.36
N GLU A 691 29.96 68.39 -78.39
CA GLU A 691 28.57 67.92 -78.30
C GLU A 691 28.45 66.64 -77.44
N GLU A 692 29.44 65.74 -77.49
CA GLU A 692 29.50 64.56 -76.62
C GLU A 692 29.68 64.90 -75.14
N GLU A 693 30.53 65.89 -74.82
CA GLU A 693 30.72 66.35 -73.43
C GLU A 693 29.47 67.05 -72.87
N GLN A 694 28.71 67.77 -73.69
CA GLN A 694 27.44 68.35 -73.27
C GLN A 694 26.41 67.27 -72.93
N ASN A 695 26.27 66.23 -73.78
CA ASN A 695 25.37 65.11 -73.52
C ASN A 695 25.79 64.30 -72.27
N ASN A 696 27.09 64.08 -72.05
CA ASN A 696 27.59 63.43 -70.83
C ASN A 696 27.25 64.25 -69.58
N THR A 697 27.37 65.57 -69.64
CA THR A 697 27.04 66.46 -68.53
C THR A 697 25.55 66.40 -68.17
N GLU A 698 24.66 66.33 -69.16
CA GLU A 698 23.22 66.14 -68.94
C GLU A 698 22.91 64.78 -68.31
N LEU A 699 23.55 63.70 -68.79
CA LEU A 699 23.37 62.35 -68.25
C LEU A 699 23.84 62.23 -66.80
N VAL A 700 24.95 62.89 -66.45
CA VAL A 700 25.47 62.95 -65.07
C VAL A 700 24.53 63.76 -64.18
N ASN A 701 23.96 64.88 -64.67
CA ASN A 701 22.99 65.66 -63.92
C ASN A 701 21.69 64.90 -63.65
N ASP A 702 21.21 64.10 -64.60
CA ASP A 702 20.03 63.25 -64.40
C ASP A 702 20.29 62.11 -63.42
N ARG A 703 21.49 61.52 -63.44
CA ARG A 703 21.92 60.55 -62.42
C ARG A 703 22.00 61.19 -61.03
N LEU A 704 22.54 62.40 -60.94
CA LEU A 704 22.62 63.16 -59.69
C LEU A 704 21.23 63.48 -59.13
N LYS A 705 20.28 63.92 -59.96
CA LYS A 705 18.89 64.16 -59.55
C LYS A 705 18.20 62.88 -59.03
N ARG A 706 18.41 61.74 -59.69
CA ARG A 706 17.88 60.45 -59.21
C ARG A 706 18.51 60.03 -57.87
N ALA A 707 19.81 60.22 -57.71
CA ALA A 707 20.51 59.93 -56.46
C ALA A 707 20.04 60.83 -55.31
N LEU A 708 19.78 62.11 -55.57
CA LEU A 708 19.22 63.04 -54.60
C LEU A 708 17.80 62.64 -54.18
N LEU A 709 16.92 62.34 -55.14
CA LEU A 709 15.56 61.87 -54.85
C LEU A 709 15.56 60.55 -54.04
N GLN A 710 16.47 59.64 -54.36
CA GLN A 710 16.63 58.40 -53.60
C GLN A 710 17.15 58.65 -52.18
N THR A 711 18.04 59.64 -52.01
CA THR A 711 18.54 60.04 -50.68
C THR A 711 17.44 60.66 -49.83
N ASP A 712 16.61 61.54 -50.41
CA ASP A 712 15.47 62.14 -49.73
C ASP A 712 14.41 61.09 -49.36
N GLN A 713 14.14 60.13 -50.24
CA GLN A 713 13.22 59.03 -49.97
C GLN A 713 13.73 58.14 -48.81
N MET A 714 15.01 57.78 -48.81
CA MET A 714 15.63 57.04 -47.70
C MET A 714 15.61 57.85 -46.39
N GLY A 715 15.69 59.19 -46.47
CA GLY A 715 15.55 60.07 -45.31
C GLY A 715 14.14 60.05 -44.69
N VAL A 716 13.10 60.02 -45.53
CA VAL A 716 11.70 59.89 -45.10
C VAL A 716 11.43 58.50 -44.51
N GLU A 717 11.94 57.45 -45.14
CA GLU A 717 11.83 56.08 -44.62
C GLU A 717 12.55 55.92 -43.28
N LEU A 718 13.76 56.47 -43.13
CA LEU A 718 14.50 56.45 -41.86
C LEU A 718 13.80 57.21 -40.73
N THR A 719 13.13 58.33 -41.04
CA THR A 719 12.36 59.07 -40.03
C THR A 719 11.06 58.35 -39.66
N ALA A 720 10.40 57.70 -40.61
CA ALA A 720 9.25 56.83 -40.34
C ALA A 720 9.66 55.64 -39.45
N GLU A 721 10.77 54.97 -39.76
CA GLU A 721 11.32 53.83 -39.02
C GLU A 721 11.68 54.21 -37.58
N ARG A 722 12.30 55.39 -37.38
CA ARG A 722 12.59 55.95 -36.04
C ARG A 722 11.32 56.19 -35.24
N SER A 723 10.26 56.73 -35.86
CA SER A 723 8.96 56.93 -35.20
C SER A 723 8.27 55.62 -34.82
N ALA A 724 8.43 54.58 -35.65
CA ALA A 724 7.88 53.25 -35.41
C ALA A 724 8.62 52.58 -34.26
N THR A 725 9.95 52.67 -34.25
CA THR A 725 10.81 52.15 -33.18
C THR A 725 10.47 52.80 -31.85
N GLN A 726 10.30 54.12 -31.80
CA GLN A 726 9.94 54.84 -30.57
C GLN A 726 8.55 54.42 -30.03
N ARG A 727 7.57 54.19 -30.91
CA ARG A 727 6.25 53.67 -30.52
C ARG A 727 6.33 52.23 -29.99
N LEU A 728 7.14 51.38 -30.62
CA LEU A 728 7.35 50.00 -30.17
C LEU A 728 8.08 49.94 -28.83
N GLU A 729 9.06 50.81 -28.59
CA GLU A 729 9.73 50.92 -27.29
C GLU A 729 8.78 51.40 -26.18
N ALA A 730 7.91 52.37 -26.47
CA ALA A 730 6.90 52.82 -25.53
C ALA A 730 5.89 51.71 -25.19
N ALA A 731 5.41 50.98 -26.19
CA ALA A 731 4.52 49.84 -26.00
C ALA A 731 5.20 48.71 -25.21
N ARG A 732 6.48 48.43 -25.50
CA ARG A 732 7.27 47.45 -24.75
C ARG A 732 7.43 47.85 -23.29
N SER A 733 7.76 49.11 -23.00
CA SER A 733 7.90 49.61 -21.63
C SER A 733 6.59 49.51 -20.85
N GLN A 734 5.46 49.79 -21.50
CA GLN A 734 4.13 49.62 -20.93
C GLN A 734 3.83 48.14 -20.61
N MET A 735 4.12 47.22 -21.54
CA MET A 735 3.93 45.78 -21.34
C MET A 735 4.86 45.21 -20.27
N GLU A 736 6.09 45.74 -20.13
CA GLU A 736 7.01 45.37 -19.06
C GLU A 736 6.50 45.83 -17.68
N ARG A 737 5.88 47.01 -17.58
CA ARG A 737 5.22 47.47 -16.34
C ARG A 737 4.02 46.60 -15.97
N GLN A 738 3.15 46.31 -16.94
CA GLN A 738 1.99 45.44 -16.72
C GLN A 738 2.42 44.02 -16.30
N ASN A 739 3.46 43.47 -16.92
CA ASN A 739 4.02 42.18 -16.49
C ASN A 739 4.58 42.21 -15.06
N LYS A 740 5.22 43.31 -14.64
CA LYS A 740 5.68 43.47 -13.26
C LYS A 740 4.53 43.54 -12.26
N GLU A 741 3.48 44.30 -12.56
CA GLU A 741 2.28 44.37 -11.71
C GLU A 741 1.56 43.02 -11.61
N MET A 742 1.43 42.30 -12.73
CA MET A 742 0.80 40.98 -12.74
C MET A 742 1.63 39.93 -11.99
N LYS A 743 2.97 40.01 -12.07
CA LYS A 743 3.86 39.16 -11.25
C LYS A 743 3.74 39.49 -9.76
N LEU A 744 3.66 40.76 -9.39
CA LEU A 744 3.45 41.18 -8.00
C LEU A 744 2.10 40.68 -7.47
N LYS A 745 1.01 40.86 -8.23
CA LYS A 745 -0.31 40.32 -7.88
C LYS A 745 -0.31 38.80 -7.76
N LEU A 746 0.41 38.09 -8.64
CA LEU A 746 0.56 36.65 -8.55
C LEU A 746 1.26 36.26 -7.25
N THR A 747 2.37 36.92 -6.90
CA THR A 747 3.09 36.64 -5.65
C THR A 747 2.29 36.98 -4.40
N GLU A 748 1.50 38.06 -4.42
CA GLU A 748 0.61 38.45 -3.32
C GLU A 748 -0.50 37.41 -3.14
N LEU A 749 -1.15 36.97 -4.23
CA LEU A 749 -2.17 35.91 -4.19
C LEU A 749 -1.59 34.57 -3.73
N GLU A 750 -0.42 34.18 -4.21
CA GLU A 750 0.28 32.98 -3.77
C GLU A 750 0.63 33.05 -2.27
N SER A 751 1.03 34.21 -1.77
CA SER A 751 1.32 34.41 -0.34
C SER A 751 0.07 34.31 0.53
N ALA A 752 -1.05 34.87 0.07
CA ALA A 752 -2.33 34.82 0.77
C ALA A 752 -2.93 33.41 0.79
N VAL A 753 -2.79 32.66 -0.31
CA VAL A 753 -3.20 31.27 -0.39
C VAL A 753 -2.32 30.39 0.51
N LYS A 754 -1.00 30.60 0.50
CA LYS A 754 -0.07 29.90 1.41
C LYS A 754 -0.36 30.20 2.88
N SER A 755 -0.71 31.45 3.24
CA SER A 755 -1.04 31.78 4.63
C SER A 755 -2.34 31.12 5.10
N LYS A 756 -3.38 31.07 4.24
CA LYS A 756 -4.62 30.34 4.50
C LYS A 756 -4.40 28.84 4.67
N TYR A 757 -3.62 28.22 3.77
CA TYR A 757 -3.29 26.81 3.93
C TYR A 757 -2.46 26.56 5.19
N LYS A 758 -1.52 27.45 5.52
CA LYS A 758 -0.74 27.32 6.76
C LYS A 758 -1.61 27.42 8.02
N SER A 759 -2.62 28.30 8.06
CA SER A 759 -3.54 28.37 9.20
C SER A 759 -4.49 27.17 9.26
N SER A 760 -4.95 26.69 8.10
CA SER A 760 -5.80 25.51 8.02
C SER A 760 -5.04 24.22 8.40
N ILE A 761 -3.78 24.10 7.99
CA ILE A 761 -2.89 23.01 8.39
C ILE A 761 -2.63 23.07 9.90
N ALA A 762 -2.30 24.25 10.45
CA ALA A 762 -2.10 24.38 11.90
C ALA A 762 -3.36 24.03 12.71
N ALA A 763 -4.56 24.36 12.21
CA ALA A 763 -5.82 23.98 12.84
C ALA A 763 -6.08 22.47 12.76
N LEU A 764 -5.74 21.84 11.63
CA LEU A 764 -5.83 20.39 11.46
C LEU A 764 -4.80 19.64 12.31
N GLU A 765 -3.56 20.15 12.41
CA GLU A 765 -2.50 19.61 13.28
C GLU A 765 -2.90 19.70 14.75
N ALA A 766 -3.47 20.83 15.19
CA ALA A 766 -4.00 20.96 16.54
C ALA A 766 -5.16 19.99 16.81
N LYS A 767 -6.01 19.72 15.81
CA LYS A 767 -7.11 18.76 15.92
C LYS A 767 -6.62 17.31 15.94
N ILE A 768 -5.55 17.00 15.21
CA ILE A 768 -4.88 15.69 15.28
C ILE A 768 -4.34 15.47 16.69
N ILE A 769 -3.63 16.45 17.27
CA ILE A 769 -3.11 16.36 18.64
C ILE A 769 -4.25 16.15 19.65
N GLN A 770 -5.36 16.89 19.53
CA GLN A 770 -6.53 16.69 20.40
C GLN A 770 -7.17 15.30 20.25
N LEU A 771 -7.23 14.77 19.02
CA LEU A 771 -7.78 13.43 18.77
C LEU A 771 -6.82 12.33 19.28
N GLU A 772 -5.52 12.54 19.20
CA GLU A 772 -4.50 11.65 19.78
C GLU A 772 -4.59 11.66 21.31
N GLU A 773 -4.74 12.82 21.95
CA GLU A 773 -4.97 12.93 23.39
C GLU A 773 -6.28 12.27 23.83
N GLN A 774 -7.36 12.42 23.05
CA GLN A 774 -8.63 11.74 23.30
C GLN A 774 -8.50 10.22 23.15
N LEU A 775 -7.81 9.73 22.13
CA LEU A 775 -7.57 8.31 21.93
C LEU A 775 -6.73 7.71 23.07
N ASP A 776 -5.75 8.44 23.58
CA ASP A 776 -4.94 8.03 24.72
C ASP A 776 -5.74 8.00 26.02
N LEU A 777 -6.62 8.99 26.24
CA LEU A 777 -7.56 9.00 27.36
C LEU A 777 -8.52 7.82 27.29
N GLU A 778 -9.14 7.60 26.14
CA GLU A 778 -10.09 6.50 25.91
C GLU A 778 -9.40 5.13 26.04
N THR A 779 -8.13 5.02 25.61
CA THR A 779 -7.32 3.82 25.79
C THR A 779 -7.00 3.57 27.26
N ARG A 780 -6.68 4.62 28.03
CA ARG A 780 -6.46 4.52 29.49
C ARG A 780 -7.73 4.16 30.24
N GLU A 781 -8.86 4.78 29.89
CA GLU A 781 -10.17 4.47 30.46
C GLU A 781 -10.59 3.03 30.15
N ARG A 782 -10.39 2.56 28.92
CA ARG A 782 -10.61 1.16 28.54
C ARG A 782 -9.73 0.20 29.32
N GLN A 783 -8.46 0.53 29.55
CA GLN A 783 -7.57 -0.27 30.39
C GLN A 783 -8.00 -0.29 31.86
N GLN A 784 -8.49 0.84 32.39
CA GLN A 784 -9.03 0.92 33.75
C GLN A 784 -10.34 0.14 33.89
N ALA A 785 -11.25 0.27 32.93
CA ALA A 785 -12.49 -0.50 32.85
C ALA A 785 -12.20 -2.01 32.76
N SER A 786 -11.24 -2.43 31.91
CA SER A 786 -10.83 -3.83 31.82
C SER A 786 -10.23 -4.36 33.14
N LYS A 787 -9.43 -3.55 33.85
CA LYS A 787 -8.93 -3.90 35.19
C LYS A 787 -10.06 -3.98 36.21
N LEU A 788 -11.07 -3.12 36.12
CA LEU A 788 -12.25 -3.13 36.99
C LEU A 788 -13.08 -4.38 36.74
N VAL A 789 -13.34 -4.72 35.48
CA VAL A 789 -14.04 -5.96 35.06
C VAL A 789 -13.31 -7.19 35.59
N ARG A 790 -11.98 -7.28 35.44
CA ARG A 790 -11.22 -8.41 36.00
C ARG A 790 -11.31 -8.50 37.52
N ARG A 791 -11.45 -7.36 38.23
CA ARG A 791 -11.63 -7.34 39.69
C ARG A 791 -13.05 -7.75 40.07
N THR A 792 -14.06 -7.27 39.35
CA THR A 792 -15.46 -7.65 39.61
C THR A 792 -15.72 -9.11 39.23
N GLU A 793 -15.09 -9.64 38.18
CA GLU A 793 -15.12 -11.07 37.84
C GLU A 793 -14.49 -11.93 38.92
N LYS A 794 -13.36 -11.50 39.50
CA LYS A 794 -12.75 -12.21 40.64
C LYS A 794 -13.67 -12.22 41.86
N LYS A 795 -14.24 -11.08 42.22
CA LYS A 795 -15.23 -10.97 43.30
C LYS A 795 -16.48 -11.80 43.01
N LEU A 796 -16.95 -11.81 41.76
CA LEU A 796 -18.10 -12.62 41.36
C LEU A 796 -17.80 -14.10 41.50
N LYS A 797 -16.59 -14.56 41.14
CA LYS A 797 -16.15 -15.94 41.36
C LYS A 797 -16.08 -16.30 42.85
N GLU A 798 -15.58 -15.40 43.69
CA GLU A 798 -15.56 -15.58 45.15
C GLU A 798 -16.98 -15.66 45.74
N VAL A 799 -17.90 -14.81 45.28
CA VAL A 799 -19.32 -14.84 45.69
C VAL A 799 -20.02 -16.11 45.18
N ILE A 800 -19.73 -16.57 43.97
CA ILE A 800 -20.27 -17.84 43.45
C ILE A 800 -19.77 -19.02 44.30
N LEU A 801 -18.49 -19.04 44.66
CA LEU A 801 -17.92 -20.03 45.58
C LEU A 801 -18.60 -19.99 46.95
N GLN A 802 -18.84 -18.79 47.49
CA GLN A 802 -19.56 -18.62 48.75
C GLN A 802 -21.01 -19.13 48.65
N VAL A 803 -21.72 -18.84 47.56
CA VAL A 803 -23.08 -19.34 47.31
C VAL A 803 -23.09 -20.85 47.17
N ASP A 804 -22.09 -21.45 46.53
CA ASP A 804 -21.97 -22.90 46.40
C ASP A 804 -21.67 -23.57 47.76
N ASP A 805 -20.86 -22.94 48.61
CA ASP A 805 -20.61 -23.40 49.98
C ASP A 805 -21.85 -23.23 50.88
N GLU A 806 -22.60 -22.13 50.75
CA GLU A 806 -23.87 -21.94 51.44
C GLU A 806 -24.94 -22.94 50.97
N ARG A 807 -24.97 -23.28 49.68
CA ARG A 807 -25.82 -24.35 49.14
C ARG A 807 -25.47 -25.70 49.73
N ARG A 808 -24.18 -26.05 49.80
CA ARG A 808 -23.71 -27.28 50.46
C ARG A 808 -24.09 -27.33 51.94
N ASN A 809 -23.93 -26.21 52.65
CA ASN A 809 -24.36 -26.12 54.06
C ASN A 809 -25.88 -26.28 54.18
N THR A 810 -26.66 -25.65 53.31
CA THR A 810 -28.12 -25.77 53.29
C THR A 810 -28.56 -27.21 53.00
N GLU A 811 -27.88 -27.91 52.09
CA GLU A 811 -28.12 -29.32 51.79
C GLU A 811 -27.77 -30.22 52.99
N GLN A 812 -26.66 -29.95 53.68
CA GLN A 812 -26.33 -30.63 54.93
C GLN A 812 -27.36 -30.41 56.04
N TYR A 813 -27.86 -29.18 56.20
CA TYR A 813 -28.93 -28.89 57.16
C TYR A 813 -30.25 -29.55 56.78
N LYS A 814 -30.56 -29.63 55.48
CA LYS A 814 -31.72 -30.34 54.98
C LYS A 814 -31.62 -31.84 55.27
N ASP A 815 -30.47 -32.46 55.04
CA ASP A 815 -30.23 -33.87 55.37
C ASP A 815 -30.33 -34.12 56.89
N GLN A 816 -29.84 -33.20 57.72
CA GLN A 816 -30.01 -33.28 59.17
C GLN A 816 -31.47 -33.13 59.58
N ALA A 817 -32.21 -32.20 58.99
CA ALA A 817 -33.64 -32.02 59.23
C ALA A 817 -34.45 -33.25 58.79
N ASP A 818 -34.11 -33.87 57.65
CA ASP A 818 -34.75 -35.09 57.17
C ASP A 818 -34.44 -36.31 58.07
N LYS A 819 -33.23 -36.40 58.63
CA LYS A 819 -32.89 -37.37 59.67
C LYS A 819 -33.65 -37.14 60.97
N LEU A 820 -33.81 -35.90 61.40
CA LEU A 820 -34.60 -35.57 62.59
C LEU A 820 -36.10 -35.82 62.36
N ASN A 821 -36.62 -35.51 61.18
CA ASN A 821 -38.01 -35.77 60.81
C ASN A 821 -38.31 -37.26 60.71
N SER A 822 -37.42 -38.07 60.13
CA SER A 822 -37.57 -39.54 60.11
C SER A 822 -37.53 -40.11 61.53
N ARG A 823 -36.63 -39.61 62.39
CA ARG A 823 -36.60 -39.99 63.82
C ARG A 823 -37.85 -39.56 64.57
N MET A 824 -38.39 -38.37 64.28
CA MET A 824 -39.65 -37.89 64.85
C MET A 824 -40.83 -38.78 64.42
N LYS A 825 -40.90 -39.17 63.14
CA LYS A 825 -41.91 -40.12 62.64
C LYS A 825 -41.80 -41.48 63.33
N GLN A 826 -40.58 -41.97 63.55
CA GLN A 826 -40.35 -43.23 64.27
C GLN A 826 -40.79 -43.13 65.74
N LEU A 827 -40.46 -42.03 66.43
CA LEU A 827 -40.90 -41.80 67.81
C LEU A 827 -42.41 -41.64 67.92
N LYS A 828 -43.06 -40.98 66.95
CA LYS A 828 -44.53 -40.90 66.89
C LYS A 828 -45.17 -42.27 66.74
N ARG A 829 -44.63 -43.12 65.87
CA ARG A 829 -45.11 -44.49 65.71
C ARG A 829 -44.91 -45.32 66.99
N GLN A 830 -43.79 -45.17 67.69
CA GLN A 830 -43.57 -45.81 68.99
C GLN A 830 -44.54 -45.31 70.05
N LEU A 831 -44.89 -44.02 70.04
CA LEU A 831 -45.91 -43.46 70.92
C LEU A 831 -47.30 -44.04 70.61
N GLU A 832 -47.68 -44.12 69.32
CA GLU A 832 -48.93 -44.74 68.88
C GLU A 832 -49.01 -46.21 69.29
N GLU A 833 -47.92 -46.99 69.11
CA GLU A 833 -47.84 -48.38 69.55
C GLU A 833 -47.98 -48.52 71.08
N ALA A 834 -47.35 -47.64 71.86
CA ALA A 834 -47.49 -47.60 73.32
C ALA A 834 -48.89 -47.16 73.78
N GLU A 835 -49.52 -46.21 73.08
CA GLU A 835 -50.89 -45.80 73.34
C GLU A 835 -51.89 -46.91 73.02
N GLU A 836 -51.69 -47.65 71.93
CA GLU A 836 -52.49 -48.85 71.62
C GLU A 836 -52.33 -49.92 72.70
N GLU A 837 -51.11 -50.18 73.18
CA GLU A 837 -50.88 -51.11 74.29
C GLU A 837 -51.57 -50.64 75.58
N ALA A 838 -51.49 -49.35 75.90
CA ALA A 838 -52.18 -48.76 77.05
C ALA A 838 -53.71 -48.85 76.89
N GLN A 839 -54.24 -48.68 75.69
CA GLN A 839 -55.67 -48.88 75.40
C GLN A 839 -56.08 -50.35 75.54
N ARG A 840 -55.28 -51.30 75.03
CA ARG A 840 -55.51 -52.74 75.23
C ARG A 840 -55.47 -53.10 76.71
N ALA A 841 -54.49 -52.60 77.46
CA ALA A 841 -54.38 -52.82 78.89
C ALA A 841 -55.57 -52.23 79.66
N ASN A 842 -56.03 -51.03 79.30
CA ASN A 842 -57.23 -50.42 79.89
C ASN A 842 -58.51 -51.17 79.54
N ALA A 843 -58.65 -51.67 78.31
CA ALA A 843 -59.77 -52.51 77.91
C ALA A 843 -59.78 -53.83 78.70
N TYR A 844 -58.60 -54.44 78.88
CA TYR A 844 -58.43 -55.63 79.70
C TYR A 844 -58.73 -55.36 81.18
N ARG A 845 -58.28 -54.22 81.72
CA ARG A 845 -58.61 -53.77 83.08
C ARG A 845 -60.11 -53.58 83.26
N ARG A 846 -60.81 -52.97 82.30
CA ARG A 846 -62.28 -52.83 82.32
C ARG A 846 -62.98 -54.18 82.24
N LYS A 847 -62.44 -55.13 81.47
CA LYS A 847 -62.97 -56.50 81.39
C LYS A 847 -62.81 -57.23 82.73
N LEU A 848 -61.62 -57.20 83.34
CA LEU A 848 -61.37 -57.73 84.67
C LEU A 848 -62.23 -57.04 85.74
N GLN A 849 -62.47 -55.73 85.60
CA GLN A 849 -63.34 -55.00 86.52
C GLN A 849 -64.80 -55.45 86.39
N ARG A 850 -65.29 -55.72 85.17
CA ARG A 850 -66.61 -56.34 84.97
C ARG A 850 -66.68 -57.76 85.49
N GLU A 851 -65.67 -58.60 85.25
CA GLU A 851 -65.60 -59.95 85.80
C GLU A 851 -65.54 -59.94 87.34
N LEU A 852 -64.85 -58.95 87.92
CA LEU A 852 -64.86 -58.71 89.35
C LEU A 852 -66.26 -58.28 89.81
N GLU A 853 -66.90 -57.32 89.15
CA GLU A 853 -68.27 -56.88 89.45
C GLU A 853 -69.26 -58.05 89.36
N ASP A 854 -69.22 -58.86 88.30
CA ASP A 854 -70.03 -60.06 88.11
C ASP A 854 -69.77 -61.10 89.23
N ALA A 855 -68.50 -61.32 89.60
CA ALA A 855 -68.15 -62.20 90.72
C ALA A 855 -68.62 -61.63 92.06
N THR A 856 -68.60 -60.30 92.23
CA THR A 856 -69.06 -59.60 93.44
C THR A 856 -70.59 -59.67 93.51
N GLU A 857 -71.29 -59.47 92.40
CA GLU A 857 -72.74 -59.65 92.30
C GLU A 857 -73.14 -61.11 92.53
N SER A 858 -72.37 -62.08 92.02
CA SER A 858 -72.57 -63.49 92.32
C SER A 858 -72.31 -63.79 93.80
N ALA A 859 -71.29 -63.20 94.42
CA ALA A 859 -71.02 -63.34 95.84
C ALA A 859 -72.11 -62.68 96.69
N ASP A 860 -72.64 -61.54 96.26
CA ASP A 860 -73.76 -60.85 96.89
C ASP A 860 -75.08 -61.60 96.71
N ALA A 861 -75.30 -62.23 95.56
CA ALA A 861 -76.43 -63.12 95.31
C ALA A 861 -76.33 -64.36 96.22
N MET A 862 -75.15 -64.99 96.32
CA MET A 862 -74.91 -66.07 97.28
C MET A 862 -75.06 -65.59 98.72
N ASN A 863 -74.60 -64.38 99.07
CA ASN A 863 -74.79 -63.81 100.41
C ASN A 863 -76.26 -63.51 100.70
N ARG A 864 -77.05 -63.07 99.70
CA ARG A 864 -78.50 -62.89 99.79
C ARG A 864 -79.20 -64.24 99.93
N GLU A 865 -78.77 -65.29 99.23
CA GLU A 865 -79.25 -66.65 99.43
C GLU A 865 -78.88 -67.19 100.81
N VAL A 866 -77.64 -67.00 101.27
CA VAL A 866 -77.20 -67.36 102.64
C VAL A 866 -78.02 -66.58 103.67
N ASN A 867 -78.30 -65.30 103.45
CA ASN A 867 -79.14 -64.50 104.35
C ASN A 867 -80.62 -64.91 104.28
N SER A 868 -81.11 -65.33 103.12
CA SER A 868 -82.44 -65.92 102.91
C SER A 868 -82.56 -67.29 103.60
N LEU A 869 -81.51 -68.11 103.53
CA LEU A 869 -81.40 -69.39 104.23
C LEU A 869 -81.28 -69.18 105.75
N LYS A 870 -80.51 -68.17 106.22
CA LYS A 870 -80.48 -67.74 107.63
C LYS A 870 -81.82 -67.21 108.12
N SER A 871 -82.58 -66.52 107.25
CA SER A 871 -83.94 -66.04 107.50
C SER A 871 -84.94 -67.20 107.61
N LYS A 872 -84.83 -68.20 106.72
CA LYS A 872 -85.61 -69.44 106.77
C LYS A 872 -85.23 -70.35 107.94
N LEU A 873 -84.02 -70.20 108.50
CA LEU A 873 -83.57 -70.89 109.73
C LEU A 873 -84.12 -70.26 111.03
N ARG A 874 -84.80 -69.10 110.99
CA ARG A 874 -85.31 -68.37 112.18
C ARG A 874 -86.76 -68.69 112.59
N ARG A 875 -87.41 -69.70 112.01
CA ARG A 875 -88.71 -70.22 112.51
C ARG A 875 -88.77 -71.77 112.51
N GLY A 876 -88.11 -72.36 113.53
CA GLY A 876 -88.37 -73.65 114.24
C GLY A 876 -88.28 -74.99 113.46
N ASP A 877 -87.60 -76.07 113.89
CA ASP A 877 -86.85 -76.39 115.12
C ASP A 877 -85.75 -77.45 114.83
N LEU A 878 -84.67 -77.42 115.64
CA LEU A 878 -83.39 -78.16 115.69
C LEU A 878 -83.43 -79.71 115.40
N PRO A 879 -82.31 -80.46 115.16
CA PRO A 879 -80.91 -80.18 115.54
C PRO A 879 -79.76 -80.64 114.59
N PHE A 880 -78.57 -80.10 114.86
CA PHE A 880 -77.24 -80.74 114.91
C PHE A 880 -76.49 -81.31 113.66
N THR A 881 -75.24 -80.82 113.63
CA THR A 881 -73.96 -81.45 113.25
C THR A 881 -73.45 -81.45 111.82
N MET A 882 -72.42 -80.61 111.69
CA MET A 882 -71.53 -80.26 110.62
C MET A 882 -70.40 -81.29 110.42
N ARG A 883 -69.81 -81.24 109.21
CA ARG A 883 -68.44 -81.65 108.78
C ARG A 883 -68.30 -82.97 108.01
N ARG A 884 -68.19 -82.79 106.68
CA ARG A 884 -67.41 -83.53 105.65
C ARG A 884 -67.94 -83.02 104.29
N ILE A 885 -67.26 -82.92 103.16
CA ILE A 885 -65.89 -83.14 102.70
C ILE A 885 -65.87 -82.51 101.29
N VAL A 886 -64.73 -81.89 100.94
CA VAL A 886 -64.09 -81.81 99.60
C VAL A 886 -64.93 -81.41 98.38
N SER A 887 -64.49 -80.33 97.72
CA SER A 887 -64.48 -80.03 96.26
C SER A 887 -63.98 -78.58 96.12
N ARG A 888 -63.17 -78.14 95.15
CA ARG A 888 -62.70 -78.62 93.85
C ARG A 888 -61.57 -77.63 93.44
N SER A 889 -60.44 -78.09 92.89
CA SER A 889 -60.09 -78.02 91.46
C SER A 889 -60.41 -76.66 90.81
N GLY A 890 -59.46 -75.88 90.31
CA GLY A 890 -58.35 -76.28 89.44
C GLY A 890 -58.58 -75.61 88.07
N ILE A 891 -57.51 -75.47 87.28
CA ILE A 891 -57.36 -74.72 86.02
C ILE A 891 -56.89 -73.28 86.28
N GLU A 892 -55.80 -72.76 85.74
CA GLU A 892 -54.60 -73.25 85.04
C GLU A 892 -53.67 -72.01 85.07
N SER A 893 -52.38 -72.16 85.34
CA SER A 893 -51.43 -71.05 85.27
C SER A 893 -50.06 -71.62 84.88
N ASP A 894 -49.97 -71.96 83.60
CA ASP A 894 -48.73 -71.95 82.81
C ASP A 894 -48.19 -70.50 82.79
N GLU A 895 -46.90 -70.19 82.72
CA GLU A 895 -45.66 -70.96 82.63
C GLU A 895 -44.55 -69.96 83.02
N ASP A 896 -43.53 -70.48 83.71
CA ASP A 896 -42.12 -70.05 83.78
C ASP A 896 -41.69 -68.59 84.04
N PRO A 897 -40.82 -68.42 85.07
CA PRO A 897 -39.84 -67.34 85.11
C PRO A 897 -38.39 -67.84 84.89
N GLU A 898 -37.57 -66.89 84.45
CA GLU A 898 -36.11 -66.78 84.62
C GLU A 898 -35.11 -67.41 83.62
N ASN A 899 -34.42 -66.46 82.97
CA ASN A 899 -32.96 -66.27 82.91
C ASN A 899 -32.16 -66.68 81.66
N LYS A 900 -31.66 -65.61 81.01
CA LYS A 900 -30.27 -65.36 80.56
C LYS A 900 -29.69 -66.18 79.39
N SER A 901 -29.28 -65.43 78.37
CA SER A 901 -27.94 -65.58 77.77
C SER A 901 -27.45 -64.27 77.15
N GLU A 902 -26.33 -63.77 77.67
CA GLU A 902 -25.40 -62.86 77.00
C GLU A 902 -24.82 -63.52 75.75
N THR A 903 -24.44 -62.74 74.72
CA THR A 903 -23.08 -62.69 74.11
C THR A 903 -23.04 -61.81 72.83
N PRO A 904 -21.83 -61.37 72.37
CA PRO A 904 -21.60 -60.07 71.71
C PRO A 904 -21.10 -60.10 70.24
N GLU A 905 -21.10 -58.92 69.60
CA GLU A 905 -20.33 -58.43 68.41
C GLU A 905 -20.44 -59.24 67.07
N PRO A 906 -20.08 -58.73 65.86
CA PRO A 906 -19.22 -57.58 65.50
C PRO A 906 -19.71 -56.68 64.33
N LYS A 907 -18.89 -55.68 63.98
CA LYS A 907 -18.94 -54.82 62.76
C LYS A 907 -18.93 -55.65 61.44
N PRO A 908 -19.27 -55.06 60.29
CA PRO A 908 -18.21 -54.58 59.39
C PRO A 908 -18.53 -53.36 58.49
N GLU A 909 -17.43 -52.86 57.90
CA GLU A 909 -17.26 -52.07 56.64
C GLU A 909 -17.83 -50.66 56.50
#